data_AF-A0A8C4SR11-F1
#
_entry.id   AF-A0A8C4SR11-F1
#
_cell.length_a   1.000
_cell.length_b   1.000
_cell.length_c   1.000
_cell.angle_alpha   90.00
_cell.angle_beta   90.00
_cell.angle_gamma   90.00
#
_symmetry.space_group_name_H-M   'P 1'
#
loop_
_entity.id
_entity.type
_entity.pdbx_description
1 polymer ?
#
loop_
_entity_poly.entity_id
_entity_poly.type
_entity_poly.pdbx_seq_one_letter_code
_entity_poly.pdbx_strand_id
1 'polypeptide(L)'
;MSRFSTDSSIPQSEDPGPSYPATNITSQVYVDNPQSLHVVARPPQRRSLVQPGVHNCTSSKCELCEKHLKNIRIFTSTTKQKSHEIKDVFTCKSSSVIYVIECQKPDCKKQYVGKTRNSLKSRFSRHKSDVSRKCSLPVYEHFNSKGHSFQDLKIFPIEQHDDLEMLDKSEIFWIKTLGTQYPDGLNLEIYESEFSARPCKRRRELSSLPLEAQQKLDKCYESEKEARYIISSVHEKLQPLSCSGNDEEFLNQLRKMTFILSSKKIYDNLYVGIFGKTGAGKSSLINALLNEINLLPTSGQKACTSCIVEVKAHEDLFNETYKAEIEFISKEDWIKELKTPFESCQIDNDQGLSDPDDDDDEDGEDSEGEMAKEKLTAVYGEEGPSKSYDELVNIKLEMFTPPKKTIIAESVKELSKNINQFIRSDMDSKTKSYWPLVKSVTLCVPRNQNLLDNVVLIDFPGIGDTNKDRNEMWKKSLSKCTAVWIVSDITRAESDQNALKILKNVLKDIVGGGQCQNITFICTKTDIVGIQSGDMRDEQQGMSSENTENTWKQREILKRNNLVKERLKKKYETIAKKVLGPNVLFQEDFIEVFTVSSEQYRNEKNPVLNKDETEFPRLEKHLMDLYVTQIQKDVENYVTEVSGITSFLNVPQKNAKDEGKTNMKIFKEMSGNLTKELQRLEKVFDSCKTNLEIELNKGVKTATKECLENAENILKPKRKKDYRGYHKTVSALVRNDGTYKSKNGEVHDLNSKLASPLYKFVDESFNTTFRVYHGTRNTIKGALNVLLTNVPNTSDKITPLRLVFIKSQFKGVIASLEKEIIERKKNMYNSLDLSIQKELAPVYEDARNITGSKFMTKVLTMFTKRLEELKDLMFENAKNEMLHEFTKLKDYVISKLKSEMEQYLKLALSQFPESLDLPGLDFQEELKKMKIICNDLELTIFTQRSMPRI
;
A
#
# COMPACT_ATOMS: atom_id res chain seq x y z
N MET A 1 63.77 -12.40 -19.91
CA MET A 1 64.58 -11.16 -19.91
C MET A 1 64.19 -10.38 -18.66
N SER A 2 64.80 -10.69 -17.51
CA SER A 2 66.06 -10.14 -16.98
C SER A 2 65.93 -8.71 -16.42
N ARG A 3 65.70 -8.63 -15.10
CA ARG A 3 66.56 -7.95 -14.07
C ARG A 3 66.02 -6.54 -13.74
N PHE A 4 65.96 -6.02 -12.52
CA PHE A 4 66.64 -6.18 -11.21
C PHE A 4 65.58 -5.87 -10.10
N SER A 5 65.39 -6.57 -8.98
CA SER A 5 66.24 -6.91 -7.80
C SER A 5 66.81 -5.70 -7.04
N THR A 6 66.36 -5.48 -5.80
CA THR A 6 67.10 -5.64 -4.50
C THR A 6 66.27 -5.02 -3.37
N ASP A 7 65.75 -5.81 -2.43
CA ASP A 7 66.35 -6.19 -1.14
C ASP A 7 66.35 -5.06 -0.09
N SER A 8 65.59 -5.24 0.99
CA SER A 8 66.16 -5.50 2.33
C SER A 8 65.08 -5.56 3.40
N SER A 9 65.28 -6.50 4.32
CA SER A 9 64.37 -6.93 5.37
C SER A 9 65.03 -6.65 6.73
N ILE A 10 64.19 -6.33 7.76
CA ILE A 10 64.30 -6.76 9.19
C ILE A 10 65.24 -5.90 10.12
N PRO A 11 64.96 -5.67 11.44
CA PRO A 11 63.68 -5.48 12.18
C PRO A 11 63.75 -4.57 13.47
N GLN A 12 62.66 -4.55 14.25
CA GLN A 12 62.51 -4.29 15.71
C GLN A 12 62.67 -2.86 16.30
N SER A 13 61.60 -2.32 16.91
CA SER A 13 61.44 -2.15 18.38
C SER A 13 60.25 -1.25 18.78
N GLU A 14 59.51 -1.72 19.80
CA GLU A 14 58.87 -1.01 20.93
C GLU A 14 57.67 -0.02 20.75
N ASP A 15 56.55 -0.40 21.38
CA ASP A 15 55.41 0.42 21.89
C ASP A 15 55.88 1.41 22.98
N PRO A 16 55.09 2.41 23.51
CA PRO A 16 53.63 2.45 23.64
C PRO A 16 52.94 3.81 23.39
N GLY A 17 51.61 3.81 23.35
CA GLY A 17 50.75 4.99 23.10
C GLY A 17 50.64 6.02 24.25
N PRO A 18 49.94 7.15 24.03
CA PRO A 18 49.60 8.09 25.10
C PRO A 18 48.09 8.18 25.41
N SER A 19 47.84 8.14 26.70
CA SER A 19 46.64 8.47 27.47
C SER A 19 46.27 9.96 27.44
N TYR A 20 44.98 10.28 27.55
CA TYR A 20 44.49 11.60 27.99
C TYR A 20 43.65 11.49 29.27
N PRO A 21 43.65 12.51 30.14
CA PRO A 21 43.37 12.35 31.57
C PRO A 21 41.94 12.74 31.98
N ALA A 22 41.53 12.21 33.12
CA ALA A 22 40.31 12.56 33.84
C ALA A 22 40.60 13.53 34.99
N THR A 23 39.71 14.50 35.22
CA THR A 23 39.54 15.15 36.53
C THR A 23 38.07 15.46 36.81
N ASN A 24 37.67 15.12 38.04
CA ASN A 24 36.37 15.39 38.69
C ASN A 24 36.10 16.90 38.85
N ILE A 25 34.83 17.29 39.06
CA ILE A 25 34.31 18.05 40.24
C ILE A 25 32.90 18.64 39.98
N THR A 26 31.98 18.25 40.87
CA THR A 26 30.75 18.85 41.43
C THR A 26 29.94 19.98 40.74
N SER A 27 28.62 19.75 40.71
CA SER A 27 27.53 20.60 41.24
C SER A 27 27.78 22.10 41.44
N GLN A 28 27.05 22.95 40.72
CA GLN A 28 26.21 24.04 41.26
C GLN A 28 25.60 24.88 40.13
N VAL A 29 24.27 24.84 40.03
CA VAL A 29 23.46 25.83 39.31
C VAL A 29 23.25 27.01 40.26
N TYR A 30 23.72 28.20 39.89
CA TYR A 30 23.30 29.46 40.51
C TYR A 30 22.34 30.18 39.56
N VAL A 31 21.21 30.57 40.12
CA VAL A 31 20.14 31.37 39.53
C VAL A 31 20.37 32.83 39.94
N ASP A 32 20.16 33.77 39.02
CA ASP A 32 19.74 35.12 39.37
C ASP A 32 18.48 35.51 38.59
N ASN A 33 17.41 35.73 39.36
CA ASN A 33 16.08 36.27 39.02
C ASN A 33 16.15 37.82 39.26
N PRO A 34 15.20 38.72 38.84
CA PRO A 34 13.77 38.45 38.71
C PRO A 34 12.91 39.28 37.71
N GLN A 35 11.63 38.89 37.62
CA GLN A 35 10.44 39.63 37.09
C GLN A 35 10.32 39.69 35.55
N SER A 36 9.27 39.27 34.85
CA SER A 36 7.86 38.95 35.15
C SER A 36 7.30 38.21 33.91
N LEU A 37 6.51 37.15 34.01
CA LEU A 37 5.05 37.19 33.77
C LEU A 37 4.39 35.85 34.13
N HIS A 38 3.38 35.97 34.98
CA HIS A 38 2.44 35.02 35.56
C HIS A 38 2.12 33.72 34.80
N VAL A 39 2.55 32.59 35.38
CA VAL A 39 1.79 31.34 35.37
C VAL A 39 0.96 31.32 36.65
N VAL A 40 -0.37 31.27 36.54
CA VAL A 40 -1.26 31.08 37.68
C VAL A 40 -1.04 29.67 38.23
N ALA A 41 -0.15 29.53 39.20
CA ALA A 41 -0.06 28.33 40.03
C ALA A 41 -1.37 28.19 40.81
N ARG A 42 -2.04 27.05 40.65
CA ARG A 42 -3.15 26.68 41.55
C ARG A 42 -2.61 26.65 42.98
N PRO A 43 -3.34 27.19 43.97
CA PRO A 43 -2.90 27.16 45.35
C PRO A 43 -2.79 25.69 45.84
N PRO A 44 -1.85 25.40 46.76
CA PRO A 44 -1.73 24.07 47.33
C PRO A 44 -3.02 23.77 48.10
N GLN A 45 -3.79 22.79 47.62
CA GLN A 45 -4.91 22.27 48.38
C GLN A 45 -4.36 21.69 49.68
N ARG A 46 -4.89 22.16 50.81
CA ARG A 46 -4.69 21.57 52.13
C ARG A 46 -4.80 20.05 52.00
N ARG A 47 -3.74 19.31 52.37
CA ARG A 47 -3.80 17.85 52.50
C ARG A 47 -4.86 17.51 53.55
N SER A 48 -6.06 17.16 53.10
CA SER A 48 -6.95 16.35 53.91
C SER A 48 -6.30 14.98 54.05
N LEU A 49 -6.17 14.49 55.29
CA LEU A 49 -5.74 13.14 55.65
C LEU A 49 -6.75 12.09 55.15
N VAL A 50 -6.99 12.03 53.84
CA VAL A 50 -7.86 11.03 53.22
C VAL A 50 -7.05 9.77 53.09
N GLN A 51 -7.46 8.74 53.84
CA GLN A 51 -6.81 7.44 53.79
C GLN A 51 -6.98 6.82 52.39
N PRO A 52 -5.95 6.09 51.89
CA PRO A 52 -6.01 5.35 50.62
C PRO A 52 -7.26 4.48 50.50
N GLY A 53 -7.74 4.33 49.27
CA GLY A 53 -8.97 3.62 48.92
C GLY A 53 -9.88 4.38 47.96
N VAL A 54 -11.02 3.78 47.68
CA VAL A 54 -12.03 4.29 46.75
C VAL A 54 -13.09 5.05 47.51
N HIS A 55 -13.35 6.29 47.09
CA HIS A 55 -14.29 7.20 47.72
C HIS A 55 -15.29 7.78 46.71
N ASN A 56 -16.49 8.08 47.20
CA ASN A 56 -17.50 8.77 46.41
C ASN A 56 -17.05 10.19 46.03
N CYS A 57 -17.45 10.65 44.85
CA CYS A 57 -17.27 12.06 44.51
C CYS A 57 -18.23 12.96 45.30
N THR A 58 -17.94 14.25 45.34
CA THR A 58 -18.77 15.26 46.04
C THR A 58 -20.15 15.50 45.42
N SER A 59 -20.50 14.85 44.31
CA SER A 59 -21.79 15.02 43.64
C SER A 59 -22.80 14.00 44.14
N SER A 60 -23.86 14.47 44.80
CA SER A 60 -24.98 13.65 45.27
C SER A 60 -25.84 13.05 44.16
N LYS A 61 -25.66 13.47 42.90
CA LYS A 61 -26.40 12.97 41.71
C LYS A 61 -25.57 12.01 40.84
N CYS A 62 -24.43 11.54 41.33
CA CYS A 62 -23.57 10.66 40.56
C CYS A 62 -24.07 9.20 40.60
N GLU A 63 -24.76 8.76 39.55
CA GLU A 63 -25.29 7.39 39.43
C GLU A 63 -24.24 6.31 39.72
N LEU A 64 -23.01 6.47 39.21
CA LEU A 64 -21.92 5.55 39.49
C LEU A 64 -21.62 5.48 41.00
N CYS A 65 -21.41 6.61 41.68
CA CYS A 65 -21.09 6.62 43.11
C CYS A 65 -22.25 6.11 43.98
N GLU A 66 -23.48 6.40 43.57
CA GLU A 66 -24.68 6.01 44.32
C GLU A 66 -24.94 4.50 44.22
N LYS A 67 -24.80 3.92 43.02
CA LYS A 67 -25.32 2.57 42.74
C LYS A 67 -24.27 1.53 42.39
N HIS A 68 -23.10 1.90 41.85
CA HIS A 68 -22.18 0.93 41.25
C HIS A 68 -20.74 0.99 41.76
N LEU A 69 -20.30 2.12 42.33
CA LEU A 69 -18.95 2.27 42.86
C LEU A 69 -18.84 1.53 44.21
N LYS A 70 -17.85 0.64 44.33
CA LYS A 70 -17.56 -0.06 45.60
C LYS A 70 -16.55 0.78 46.40
N ASN A 71 -16.98 1.37 47.52
CA ASN A 71 -16.06 2.09 48.42
C ASN A 71 -15.29 1.07 49.27
N ILE A 72 -14.02 0.85 48.92
CA ILE A 72 -13.18 -0.19 49.51
C ILE A 72 -11.73 0.28 49.64
N ARG A 73 -10.98 -0.41 50.49
CA ARG A 73 -9.53 -0.26 50.64
C ARG A 73 -8.75 -1.54 50.33
N ILE A 74 -9.42 -2.67 50.54
CA ILE A 74 -8.87 -4.00 50.28
C ILE A 74 -9.85 -4.70 49.35
N PHE A 75 -9.34 -5.34 48.32
CA PHE A 75 -10.10 -6.19 47.41
C PHE A 75 -9.50 -7.59 47.38
N THR A 76 -10.34 -8.60 47.17
CA THR A 76 -9.93 -10.00 47.21
C THR A 76 -10.23 -10.67 45.88
N SER A 77 -9.25 -11.38 45.33
CA SER A 77 -9.45 -12.22 44.14
C SER A 77 -10.42 -13.35 44.46
N THR A 78 -11.46 -13.50 43.65
CA THR A 78 -12.43 -14.59 43.80
C THR A 78 -11.83 -15.94 43.40
N THR A 79 -11.03 -15.97 42.33
CA THR A 79 -10.41 -17.21 41.83
C THR A 79 -9.21 -17.65 42.66
N LYS A 80 -8.37 -16.71 43.11
CA LYS A 80 -7.11 -17.00 43.82
C LYS A 80 -7.20 -16.83 45.33
N GLN A 81 -8.32 -16.32 45.86
CA GLN A 81 -8.56 -16.11 47.30
C GLN A 81 -7.48 -15.26 48.01
N LYS A 82 -6.87 -14.32 47.28
CA LYS A 82 -5.80 -13.43 47.78
C LYS A 82 -6.29 -11.99 47.87
N SER A 83 -5.99 -11.32 48.99
CA SER A 83 -6.39 -9.94 49.26
C SER A 83 -5.27 -8.94 48.95
N HIS A 84 -5.63 -7.78 48.42
CA HIS A 84 -4.73 -6.71 47.98
C HIS A 84 -5.22 -5.35 48.49
N GLU A 85 -4.29 -4.52 48.99
CA GLU A 85 -4.59 -3.17 49.48
C GLU A 85 -4.40 -2.12 48.38
N ILE A 86 -5.34 -1.18 48.31
CA ILE A 86 -5.30 -0.04 47.39
C ILE A 86 -4.43 1.06 48.00
N LYS A 87 -3.35 1.41 47.29
CA LYS A 87 -2.31 2.33 47.79
C LYS A 87 -2.64 3.81 47.56
N ASP A 88 -3.53 4.12 46.62
CA ASP A 88 -3.88 5.48 46.22
C ASP A 88 -5.31 5.86 46.63
N VAL A 89 -5.62 7.15 46.53
CA VAL A 89 -6.97 7.70 46.77
C VAL A 89 -7.68 7.85 45.42
N PHE A 90 -8.73 7.06 45.22
CA PHE A 90 -9.49 7.08 43.97
C PHE A 90 -10.93 7.58 44.14
N THR A 91 -11.47 8.15 43.06
CA THR A 91 -12.88 8.49 42.96
C THR A 91 -13.41 8.14 41.57
N CYS A 92 -14.71 8.33 41.32
CA CYS A 92 -15.26 8.15 39.97
C CYS A 92 -14.66 9.11 38.91
N LYS A 93 -13.93 10.14 39.34
CA LYS A 93 -13.27 11.12 38.45
C LYS A 93 -11.82 10.75 38.12
N SER A 94 -11.26 9.72 38.76
CA SER A 94 -9.90 9.25 38.47
C SER A 94 -9.80 8.75 37.03
N SER A 95 -8.71 9.12 36.37
CA SER A 95 -8.39 8.83 34.96
C SER A 95 -7.08 8.05 34.88
N SER A 96 -6.82 7.37 33.77
CA SER A 96 -5.62 6.52 33.60
C SER A 96 -5.50 5.43 34.67
N VAL A 97 -6.62 4.78 34.97
CA VAL A 97 -6.73 3.78 36.04
C VAL A 97 -6.95 2.36 35.51
N ILE A 98 -6.40 1.39 36.24
CA ILE A 98 -6.83 0.00 36.22
C ILE A 98 -7.99 -0.14 37.20
N TYR A 99 -9.06 -0.83 36.81
CA TYR A 99 -10.24 -1.07 37.62
C TYR A 99 -10.70 -2.51 37.52
N VAL A 100 -11.45 -2.92 38.55
CA VAL A 100 -12.10 -4.22 38.64
C VAL A 100 -13.60 -4.03 38.55
N ILE A 101 -14.26 -4.89 37.77
CA ILE A 101 -15.71 -5.12 37.84
C ILE A 101 -15.94 -6.45 38.55
N GLU A 102 -16.84 -6.48 39.51
CA GLU A 102 -17.18 -7.65 40.32
C GLU A 102 -18.69 -7.86 40.34
N CYS A 103 -19.13 -9.05 39.96
CA CYS A 103 -20.52 -9.47 40.10
C CYS A 103 -20.87 -9.65 41.59
N GLN A 104 -21.97 -9.05 42.05
CA GLN A 104 -22.36 -9.12 43.46
C GLN A 104 -23.24 -10.31 43.81
N LYS A 105 -23.66 -11.12 42.83
CA LYS A 105 -24.43 -12.33 43.09
C LYS A 105 -23.65 -13.29 44.02
N PRO A 106 -24.26 -13.75 45.14
CA PRO A 106 -23.60 -14.63 46.11
C PRO A 106 -22.98 -15.88 45.50
N ASP A 107 -23.67 -16.50 44.54
CA ASP A 107 -23.26 -17.78 43.94
C ASP A 107 -22.33 -17.61 42.72
N CYS A 108 -21.90 -16.37 42.40
CA CYS A 108 -21.08 -16.09 41.22
C CYS A 108 -19.76 -15.40 41.55
N LYS A 109 -19.82 -14.17 42.09
CA LYS A 109 -18.65 -13.32 42.40
C LYS A 109 -17.56 -13.17 41.32
N LYS A 110 -17.84 -13.51 40.05
CA LYS A 110 -16.84 -13.40 38.97
C LYS A 110 -16.34 -11.96 38.81
N GLN A 111 -15.05 -11.85 38.48
CA GLN A 111 -14.33 -10.59 38.37
C GLN A 111 -13.80 -10.36 36.94
N TYR A 112 -13.74 -9.09 36.54
CA TYR A 112 -13.15 -8.57 35.31
C TYR A 112 -12.16 -7.46 35.67
N VAL A 113 -10.99 -7.45 35.04
CA VAL A 113 -10.03 -6.33 35.11
C VAL A 113 -10.07 -5.55 33.81
N GLY A 114 -10.08 -4.23 33.87
CA GLY A 114 -9.94 -3.40 32.69
C GLY A 114 -9.19 -2.10 32.98
N LYS A 115 -8.73 -1.43 31.91
CA LYS A 115 -8.11 -0.10 31.99
C LYS A 115 -8.97 1.00 31.38
N THR A 116 -8.68 2.25 31.74
CA THR A 116 -9.23 3.42 31.06
C THR A 116 -8.32 4.64 31.18
N ARG A 117 -8.17 5.38 30.08
CA ARG A 117 -7.50 6.70 30.07
C ARG A 117 -8.43 7.84 30.45
N ASN A 118 -9.73 7.67 30.19
CA ASN A 118 -10.76 8.65 30.56
C ASN A 118 -11.13 8.47 32.03
N SER A 119 -11.98 9.36 32.55
CA SER A 119 -12.50 9.18 33.91
C SER A 119 -13.24 7.84 34.05
N LEU A 120 -13.14 7.20 35.22
CA LEU A 120 -13.87 5.97 35.51
C LEU A 120 -15.39 6.12 35.27
N LYS A 121 -15.96 7.30 35.55
CA LYS A 121 -17.36 7.63 35.26
C LYS A 121 -17.70 7.54 33.76
N SER A 122 -16.85 8.08 32.90
CA SER A 122 -17.01 8.00 31.45
C SER A 122 -16.91 6.54 30.98
N ARG A 123 -15.98 5.77 31.53
CA ARG A 123 -15.83 4.34 31.21
C ARG A 123 -17.04 3.52 31.66
N PHE A 124 -17.54 3.75 32.86
CA PHE A 124 -18.75 3.11 33.37
C PHE A 124 -19.97 3.35 32.47
N SER A 125 -20.13 4.57 31.96
CA SER A 125 -21.22 4.91 31.03
C SER A 125 -21.15 4.08 29.74
N ARG A 126 -19.94 3.77 29.26
CA ARG A 126 -19.72 2.86 28.12
C ARG A 126 -20.10 1.42 28.47
N HIS A 127 -19.65 0.90 29.62
CA HIS A 127 -20.05 -0.44 30.10
C HIS A 127 -21.58 -0.60 30.16
N LYS A 128 -22.29 0.43 30.66
CA LYS A 128 -23.77 0.47 30.68
C LYS A 128 -24.38 0.40 29.28
N SER A 129 -23.82 1.14 28.32
CA SER A 129 -24.24 1.10 26.93
C SER A 129 -23.99 -0.26 26.29
N ASP A 130 -22.82 -0.86 26.50
CA ASP A 130 -22.43 -2.13 25.89
C ASP A 130 -23.28 -3.31 26.40
N VAL A 131 -23.62 -3.31 27.69
CA VAL A 131 -24.59 -4.28 28.25
C VAL A 131 -25.97 -4.09 27.61
N SER A 132 -26.44 -2.84 27.47
CA SER A 132 -27.75 -2.54 26.87
C SER A 132 -27.84 -2.94 25.38
N ARG A 133 -26.72 -2.89 24.65
CA ARG A 133 -26.61 -3.30 23.23
C ARG A 133 -26.35 -4.80 23.03
N LYS A 134 -26.30 -5.59 24.11
CA LYS A 134 -26.02 -7.04 24.07
C LYS A 134 -24.70 -7.40 23.37
N CYS A 135 -23.63 -6.65 23.64
CA CYS A 135 -22.32 -6.93 23.08
C CYS A 135 -21.77 -8.32 23.53
N SER A 136 -21.12 -9.05 22.62
CA SER A 136 -20.62 -10.42 22.79
C SER A 136 -19.23 -10.51 23.47
N LEU A 137 -19.07 -9.88 24.64
CA LEU A 137 -17.90 -10.09 25.50
C LEU A 137 -18.35 -10.82 26.76
N PRO A 138 -17.54 -11.73 27.36
CA PRO A 138 -17.96 -12.49 28.53
C PRO A 138 -18.45 -11.62 29.69
N VAL A 139 -17.81 -10.46 29.92
CA VAL A 139 -18.27 -9.49 30.93
C VAL A 139 -19.70 -8.99 30.67
N TYR A 140 -20.10 -8.75 29.42
CA TYR A 140 -21.42 -8.21 29.09
C TYR A 140 -22.48 -9.30 28.90
N GLU A 141 -22.10 -10.43 28.28
CA GLU A 141 -22.93 -11.63 28.22
C GLU A 141 -23.27 -12.11 29.62
N HIS A 142 -22.32 -12.06 30.55
CA HIS A 142 -22.54 -12.40 31.95
C HIS A 142 -23.68 -11.57 32.56
N PHE A 143 -23.66 -10.24 32.44
CA PHE A 143 -24.72 -9.38 33.01
C PHE A 143 -26.03 -9.37 32.19
N ASN A 144 -26.04 -9.98 31.01
CA ASN A 144 -27.24 -10.22 30.19
C ASN A 144 -27.77 -11.67 30.32
N SER A 145 -27.07 -12.55 31.03
CA SER A 145 -27.42 -13.97 31.18
C SER A 145 -28.61 -14.18 32.13
N LYS A 146 -29.30 -15.33 31.99
CA LYS A 146 -30.40 -15.69 32.89
C LYS A 146 -29.91 -15.73 34.33
N GLY A 147 -30.57 -14.96 35.19
CA GLY A 147 -30.21 -14.87 36.60
C GLY A 147 -29.10 -13.87 36.90
N HIS A 148 -28.69 -13.00 35.98
CA HIS A 148 -27.81 -11.85 36.25
C HIS A 148 -28.41 -10.58 35.64
N SER A 149 -28.04 -9.43 36.19
CA SER A 149 -28.49 -8.12 35.70
C SER A 149 -27.40 -7.08 35.85
N PHE A 150 -27.52 -5.96 35.14
CA PHE A 150 -26.60 -4.83 35.29
C PHE A 150 -26.57 -4.26 36.73
N GLN A 151 -27.60 -4.48 37.55
CA GLN A 151 -27.62 -4.04 38.95
C GLN A 151 -26.63 -4.82 39.82
N ASP A 152 -26.26 -6.04 39.41
CA ASP A 152 -25.30 -6.88 40.12
C ASP A 152 -23.85 -6.42 39.90
N LEU A 153 -23.62 -5.45 39.01
CA LEU A 153 -22.30 -4.96 38.64
C LEU A 153 -21.80 -3.91 39.65
N LYS A 154 -20.69 -4.21 40.34
CA LYS A 154 -19.90 -3.21 41.08
C LYS A 154 -18.56 -2.98 40.41
N ILE A 155 -18.10 -1.74 40.40
CA ILE A 155 -16.82 -1.33 39.80
C ILE A 155 -15.99 -0.54 40.81
N PHE A 156 -14.67 -0.73 40.80
CA PHE A 156 -13.74 0.03 41.64
C PHE A 156 -12.34 0.09 41.01
N PRO A 157 -11.66 1.26 41.02
CA PRO A 157 -10.29 1.40 40.56
C PRO A 157 -9.30 0.83 41.59
N ILE A 158 -8.17 0.31 41.13
CA ILE A 158 -7.17 -0.37 41.95
C ILE A 158 -5.74 0.19 41.78
N GLU A 159 -5.42 0.78 40.63
CA GLU A 159 -4.09 1.33 40.33
C GLU A 159 -4.20 2.45 39.28
N GLN A 160 -3.25 3.39 39.25
CA GLN A 160 -3.19 4.50 38.28
C GLN A 160 -1.77 4.67 37.72
N HIS A 161 -1.67 4.88 36.40
CA HIS A 161 -0.41 5.11 35.71
C HIS A 161 -0.57 6.23 34.67
N ASP A 162 0.34 7.22 34.68
CA ASP A 162 0.33 8.28 33.67
C ASP A 162 0.96 7.83 32.34
N ASP A 163 1.82 6.81 32.39
CA ASP A 163 2.48 6.19 31.23
C ASP A 163 1.61 5.09 30.60
N LEU A 164 1.46 5.14 29.27
CA LEU A 164 0.58 4.23 28.52
C LEU A 164 1.09 2.80 28.46
N GLU A 165 2.40 2.63 28.35
CA GLU A 165 3.01 1.30 28.28
C GLU A 165 2.93 0.62 29.64
N MET A 166 3.09 1.38 30.73
CA MET A 166 2.89 0.89 32.09
C MET A 166 1.44 0.53 32.37
N LEU A 167 0.47 1.33 31.89
CA LEU A 167 -0.96 1.02 32.04
C LEU A 167 -1.35 -0.30 31.36
N ASP A 168 -0.78 -0.58 30.19
CA ASP A 168 -0.99 -1.84 29.46
C ASP A 168 -0.37 -3.03 30.21
N LYS A 169 0.87 -2.89 30.69
CA LYS A 169 1.56 -3.92 31.49
C LYS A 169 0.82 -4.20 32.81
N SER A 170 0.35 -3.17 33.49
CA SER A 170 -0.42 -3.31 34.74
C SER A 170 -1.76 -3.99 34.53
N GLU A 171 -2.48 -3.72 33.44
CA GLU A 171 -3.74 -4.42 33.14
C GLU A 171 -3.51 -5.93 33.02
N ILE A 172 -2.48 -6.34 32.27
CA ILE A 172 -2.11 -7.75 32.09
C ILE A 172 -1.70 -8.38 33.42
N PHE A 173 -0.84 -7.69 34.18
CA PHE A 173 -0.39 -8.13 35.50
C PHE A 173 -1.58 -8.43 36.42
N TRP A 174 -2.58 -7.53 36.49
CA TRP A 174 -3.74 -7.71 37.35
C TRP A 174 -4.70 -8.80 36.86
N ILE A 175 -4.88 -8.97 35.55
CA ILE A 175 -5.68 -10.08 35.00
C ILE A 175 -5.12 -11.43 35.48
N LYS A 176 -3.80 -11.62 35.38
CA LYS A 176 -3.12 -12.86 35.82
C LYS A 176 -3.14 -13.01 37.34
N THR A 177 -2.82 -11.93 38.05
CA THR A 177 -2.73 -11.92 39.53
C THR A 177 -4.08 -12.27 40.16
N LEU A 178 -5.18 -11.76 39.60
CA LEU A 178 -6.53 -12.01 40.12
C LEU A 178 -7.20 -13.23 39.50
N GLY A 179 -6.64 -13.82 38.44
CA GLY A 179 -7.23 -14.97 37.75
C GLY A 179 -8.59 -14.65 37.15
N THR A 180 -8.73 -13.50 36.48
CA THR A 180 -10.01 -13.05 35.91
C THR A 180 -10.24 -13.52 34.47
N GLN A 181 -9.45 -14.47 33.98
CA GLN A 181 -9.58 -15.05 32.65
C GLN A 181 -10.81 -15.97 32.56
N TYR A 182 -11.54 -15.90 31.46
CA TYR A 182 -12.65 -16.79 31.14
C TYR A 182 -12.12 -18.23 30.97
N PRO A 183 -12.80 -19.28 31.48
CA PRO A 183 -14.16 -19.28 32.02
C PRO A 183 -14.31 -18.89 33.49
N ASP A 184 -13.23 -18.87 34.28
CA ASP A 184 -13.31 -18.67 35.73
C ASP A 184 -13.59 -17.20 36.12
N GLY A 185 -13.12 -16.26 35.31
CA GLY A 185 -13.46 -14.84 35.35
C GLY A 185 -14.16 -14.34 34.08
N LEU A 186 -14.05 -13.04 33.82
CA LEU A 186 -14.82 -12.34 32.77
C LEU A 186 -13.94 -11.66 31.69
N ASN A 187 -12.61 -11.76 31.78
CA ASN A 187 -11.67 -11.34 30.73
C ASN A 187 -11.51 -12.46 29.68
N LEU A 188 -11.66 -12.17 28.39
CA LEU A 188 -11.31 -13.15 27.34
C LEU A 188 -9.82 -13.52 27.41
N GLU A 189 -9.49 -14.78 27.16
CA GLU A 189 -8.12 -15.25 26.92
C GLU A 189 -7.55 -14.60 25.66
N ILE A 190 -7.01 -13.39 25.81
CA ILE A 190 -6.23 -12.75 24.74
C ILE A 190 -5.13 -11.88 25.36
N TYR A 191 -4.30 -12.37 26.29
CA TYR A 191 -3.12 -11.62 26.75
C TYR A 191 -1.98 -12.49 27.30
N GLU A 192 -1.30 -13.26 26.46
CA GLU A 192 0.14 -13.62 26.55
C GLU A 192 0.58 -13.86 25.08
N SER A 193 1.63 -13.28 24.49
CA SER A 193 2.95 -12.87 24.97
C SER A 193 3.46 -11.58 24.30
N GLU A 194 4.41 -10.90 24.96
CA GLU A 194 5.11 -9.67 24.53
C GLU A 194 5.96 -9.81 23.25
N PHE A 195 5.81 -10.89 22.47
CA PHE A 195 6.43 -11.05 21.15
C PHE A 195 5.45 -11.48 20.06
N SER A 196 4.15 -11.42 20.32
CA SER A 196 3.13 -11.63 19.29
C SER A 196 2.91 -10.34 18.49
N ALA A 197 3.13 -10.43 17.17
CA ALA A 197 2.51 -9.50 16.24
C ALA A 197 1.01 -9.47 16.55
N ARG A 198 0.50 -8.27 16.85
CA ARG A 198 -0.89 -8.00 17.27
C ARG A 198 -1.88 -8.94 16.55
N PRO A 199 -2.70 -9.72 17.27
CA PRO A 199 -3.81 -10.44 16.67
C PRO A 199 -4.68 -9.48 15.87
N CYS A 200 -5.15 -9.95 14.73
CA CYS A 200 -6.14 -9.34 13.87
C CYS A 200 -7.25 -8.69 14.73
N LYS A 201 -7.24 -7.35 14.80
CA LYS A 201 -8.18 -6.56 15.58
C LYS A 201 -9.60 -6.83 15.04
N ARG A 202 -10.57 -7.22 15.91
CA ARG A 202 -12.02 -7.47 15.63
C ARG A 202 -12.57 -6.66 14.45
N ARG A 203 -12.76 -7.30 13.29
CA ARG A 203 -13.19 -6.63 12.05
C ARG A 203 -14.70 -6.47 11.96
N ARG A 204 -15.08 -5.48 11.17
CA ARG A 204 -16.43 -5.00 10.89
C ARG A 204 -17.35 -6.14 10.41
N GLU A 205 -18.52 -6.28 11.02
CA GLU A 205 -19.69 -6.81 10.30
C GLU A 205 -20.02 -5.74 9.25
N LEU A 206 -19.65 -5.95 7.98
CA LEU A 206 -20.04 -5.01 6.93
C LEU A 206 -21.53 -5.24 6.67
N SER A 207 -22.37 -4.43 7.31
CA SER A 207 -23.84 -4.43 7.15
C SER A 207 -24.34 -4.17 5.72
N SER A 208 -23.43 -4.01 4.75
CA SER A 208 -23.70 -3.76 3.33
C SER A 208 -23.10 -4.82 2.38
N LEU A 209 -22.48 -5.90 2.88
CA LEU A 209 -21.88 -6.93 2.03
C LEU A 209 -22.91 -7.94 1.51
N PRO A 210 -22.79 -8.41 0.24
CA PRO A 210 -23.45 -9.63 -0.19
C PRO A 210 -23.07 -10.77 0.76
N LEU A 211 -24.07 -11.53 1.23
CA LEU A 211 -23.89 -12.58 2.23
C LEU A 211 -22.78 -13.56 1.86
N GLU A 212 -22.66 -13.92 0.58
CA GLU A 212 -21.64 -14.83 0.06
C GLU A 212 -20.20 -14.27 0.21
N ALA A 213 -19.99 -12.98 -0.04
CA ALA A 213 -18.68 -12.35 0.08
C ALA A 213 -18.26 -12.22 1.55
N GLN A 214 -19.19 -11.87 2.43
CA GLN A 214 -18.97 -11.83 3.88
C GLN A 214 -18.62 -13.23 4.41
N GLN A 215 -19.39 -14.27 4.03
CA GLN A 215 -19.12 -15.65 4.43
C GLN A 215 -17.73 -16.14 3.99
N LYS A 216 -17.32 -15.82 2.76
CA LYS A 216 -15.97 -16.15 2.27
C LYS A 216 -14.88 -15.45 3.08
N LEU A 217 -15.06 -14.15 3.37
CA LEU A 217 -14.10 -13.38 4.17
C LEU A 217 -14.01 -13.89 5.61
N ASP A 218 -15.14 -14.13 6.27
CA ASP A 218 -15.19 -14.65 7.63
C ASP A 218 -14.46 -16.00 7.71
N LYS A 219 -14.71 -16.87 6.74
CA LYS A 219 -14.00 -18.15 6.62
C LYS A 219 -12.49 -17.98 6.47
N CYS A 220 -12.05 -17.03 5.65
CA CYS A 220 -10.62 -16.73 5.48
C CYS A 220 -10.00 -16.18 6.77
N TYR A 221 -10.70 -15.28 7.48
CA TYR A 221 -10.18 -14.68 8.71
C TYR A 221 -10.10 -15.65 9.88
N GLU A 222 -11.13 -16.49 10.08
CA GLU A 222 -11.07 -17.53 11.10
C GLU A 222 -9.96 -18.54 10.75
N SER A 223 -9.84 -18.94 9.48
CA SER A 223 -8.76 -19.83 9.04
C SER A 223 -7.37 -19.24 9.28
N GLU A 224 -7.17 -17.94 9.01
CA GLU A 224 -5.92 -17.24 9.35
C GLU A 224 -5.65 -17.32 10.85
N LYS A 225 -6.62 -16.87 11.65
CA LYS A 225 -6.47 -16.72 13.08
C LYS A 225 -6.12 -18.05 13.73
N GLU A 226 -6.76 -19.13 13.30
CA GLU A 226 -6.52 -20.43 13.90
C GLU A 226 -5.18 -21.02 13.43
N ALA A 227 -4.80 -20.80 12.16
CA ALA A 227 -3.46 -21.14 11.69
C ALA A 227 -2.36 -20.36 12.44
N ARG A 228 -2.60 -19.08 12.76
CA ARG A 228 -1.68 -18.24 13.54
C ARG A 228 -1.58 -18.71 14.99
N TYR A 229 -2.70 -19.12 15.59
CA TYR A 229 -2.70 -19.74 16.92
C TYR A 229 -1.88 -21.04 16.92
N ILE A 230 -2.12 -21.90 15.93
CA ILE A 230 -1.40 -23.18 15.78
C ILE A 230 0.11 -22.95 15.66
N ILE A 231 0.55 -22.05 14.77
CA ILE A 231 1.99 -21.83 14.57
C ILE A 231 2.65 -21.16 15.78
N SER A 232 1.94 -20.32 16.52
CA SER A 232 2.43 -19.74 17.78
C SER A 232 2.55 -20.81 18.88
N SER A 233 1.55 -21.68 19.04
CA SER A 233 1.62 -22.84 19.95
C SER A 233 2.81 -23.73 19.62
N VAL A 234 3.01 -24.03 18.32
CA VAL A 234 4.18 -24.78 17.85
C VAL A 234 5.48 -24.07 18.21
N HIS A 235 5.56 -22.75 17.97
CA HIS A 235 6.75 -21.97 18.28
C HIS A 235 7.09 -22.02 19.77
N GLU A 236 6.10 -21.84 20.65
CA GLU A 236 6.28 -21.89 22.12
C GLU A 236 6.72 -23.27 22.59
N LYS A 237 6.13 -24.35 22.06
CA LYS A 237 6.56 -25.74 22.35
C LYS A 237 8.00 -26.02 21.93
N LEU A 238 8.53 -25.33 20.92
CA LEU A 238 9.91 -25.49 20.44
C LEU A 238 10.93 -24.66 21.23
N GLN A 239 10.52 -23.63 21.98
CA GLN A 239 11.43 -22.76 22.74
C GLN A 239 12.22 -23.46 23.86
N PRO A 240 11.64 -24.31 24.73
CA PRO A 240 12.38 -24.90 25.85
C PRO A 240 13.34 -26.03 25.44
N LEU A 241 13.32 -26.46 24.18
CA LEU A 241 14.13 -27.58 23.70
C LEU A 241 15.62 -27.22 23.63
N SER A 242 16.51 -28.18 23.86
CA SER A 242 17.95 -27.99 23.69
C SER A 242 18.58 -29.23 23.11
N CYS A 243 19.48 -29.05 22.15
CA CYS A 243 20.28 -30.11 21.55
C CYS A 243 21.76 -29.73 21.54
N SER A 244 22.66 -30.71 21.50
CA SER A 244 24.10 -30.49 21.40
C SER A 244 24.62 -30.69 19.97
N GLY A 245 25.53 -29.83 19.51
CA GLY A 245 26.24 -30.02 18.23
C GLY A 245 25.38 -29.72 16.99
N ASN A 246 25.50 -30.53 15.93
CA ASN A 246 24.77 -30.32 14.65
C ASN A 246 23.24 -30.35 14.79
N ASP A 247 22.72 -30.95 15.87
CA ASP A 247 21.29 -31.01 16.18
C ASP A 247 20.72 -29.64 16.61
N GLU A 248 21.58 -28.73 17.09
CA GLU A 248 21.21 -27.36 17.45
C GLU A 248 20.86 -26.53 16.19
N GLU A 249 21.58 -26.74 15.08
CA GLU A 249 21.30 -26.06 13.82
C GLU A 249 19.92 -26.45 13.26
N PHE A 250 19.55 -27.73 13.35
CA PHE A 250 18.22 -28.23 12.97
C PHE A 250 17.10 -27.56 13.77
N LEU A 251 17.25 -27.49 15.10
CA LEU A 251 16.26 -26.83 15.96
C LEU A 251 16.18 -25.33 15.71
N ASN A 252 17.32 -24.66 15.52
CA ASN A 252 17.35 -23.23 15.23
C ASN A 252 16.69 -22.90 13.89
N GLN A 253 16.81 -23.77 12.88
CA GLN A 253 16.08 -23.62 11.62
C GLN A 253 14.56 -23.71 11.84
N LEU A 254 14.06 -24.68 12.59
CA LEU A 254 12.62 -24.81 12.89
C LEU A 254 12.09 -23.62 13.71
N ARG A 255 12.84 -23.15 14.71
CA ARG A 255 12.51 -21.95 15.48
C ARG A 255 12.43 -20.72 14.61
N LYS A 256 13.39 -20.53 13.71
CA LYS A 256 13.39 -19.42 12.76
C LYS A 256 12.17 -19.47 11.85
N MET A 257 11.85 -20.63 11.27
CA MET A 257 10.68 -20.79 10.39
C MET A 257 9.36 -20.49 11.12
N THR A 258 9.18 -21.05 12.31
CA THR A 258 7.96 -20.84 13.12
C THR A 258 7.82 -19.40 13.59
N PHE A 259 8.92 -18.75 13.97
CA PHE A 259 8.96 -17.32 14.32
C PHE A 259 8.60 -16.40 13.14
N ILE A 260 9.15 -16.67 11.95
CA ILE A 260 8.83 -15.90 10.76
C ILE A 260 7.34 -16.02 10.44
N LEU A 261 6.75 -17.21 10.52
CA LEU A 261 5.32 -17.42 10.23
C LEU A 261 4.40 -16.86 11.32
N SER A 262 4.77 -16.89 12.60
CA SER A 262 3.95 -16.32 13.68
C SER A 262 3.84 -14.79 13.59
N SER A 263 4.90 -14.14 13.10
CA SER A 263 5.00 -12.68 12.95
C SER A 263 4.73 -12.15 11.52
N LYS A 264 4.47 -13.04 10.55
CA LYS A 264 4.28 -12.66 9.13
C LYS A 264 3.07 -11.74 8.95
N LYS A 265 3.30 -10.59 8.30
CA LYS A 265 2.24 -9.77 7.70
C LYS A 265 1.78 -10.48 6.42
N ILE A 266 0.54 -10.96 6.43
CA ILE A 266 0.02 -11.76 5.31
C ILE A 266 -0.74 -10.94 4.28
N TYR A 267 -1.33 -9.82 4.69
CA TYR A 267 -2.16 -8.99 3.82
C TYR A 267 -1.33 -7.90 3.14
N ASP A 268 -1.27 -7.96 1.82
CA ASP A 268 -0.80 -6.85 1.02
C ASP A 268 -1.91 -5.80 0.83
N ASN A 269 -1.52 -4.55 0.61
CA ASN A 269 -2.47 -3.49 0.30
C ASN A 269 -2.95 -3.63 -1.14
N LEU A 270 -4.27 -3.57 -1.35
CA LEU A 270 -4.88 -3.44 -2.67
C LEU A 270 -4.90 -1.95 -3.05
N TYR A 271 -3.98 -1.55 -3.93
CA TYR A 271 -3.90 -0.18 -4.43
C TYR A 271 -4.80 -0.02 -5.67
N VAL A 272 -5.79 0.86 -5.57
CA VAL A 272 -6.71 1.21 -6.66
C VAL A 272 -6.41 2.62 -7.14
N GLY A 273 -5.79 2.73 -8.32
CA GLY A 273 -5.42 4.02 -8.90
C GLY A 273 -6.53 4.65 -9.72
N ILE A 274 -7.01 5.85 -9.36
CA ILE A 274 -8.14 6.53 -10.00
C ILE A 274 -7.64 7.68 -10.87
N PHE A 275 -7.83 7.54 -12.18
CA PHE A 275 -7.34 8.44 -13.22
C PHE A 275 -8.48 9.11 -13.98
N GLY A 276 -8.19 10.23 -14.63
CA GLY A 276 -9.17 10.95 -15.45
C GLY A 276 -8.90 12.45 -15.51
N LYS A 277 -9.45 13.10 -16.54
CA LYS A 277 -9.34 14.55 -16.73
C LYS A 277 -9.89 15.33 -15.51
N THR A 278 -9.39 16.54 -15.30
CA THR A 278 -9.99 17.51 -14.36
C THR A 278 -11.47 17.73 -14.67
N GLY A 279 -12.34 17.63 -13.65
CA GLY A 279 -13.79 17.75 -13.82
C GLY A 279 -14.50 16.49 -14.31
N ALA A 280 -13.79 15.36 -14.47
CA ALA A 280 -14.40 14.05 -14.77
C ALA A 280 -15.13 13.41 -13.58
N GLY A 281 -15.08 14.01 -12.38
CA GLY A 281 -15.81 13.52 -11.19
C GLY A 281 -15.07 12.51 -10.32
N LYS A 282 -13.73 12.43 -10.38
CA LYS A 282 -12.91 11.49 -9.58
C LYS A 282 -13.12 11.65 -8.07
N SER A 283 -12.94 12.87 -7.55
CA SER A 283 -13.08 13.14 -6.12
C SER A 283 -14.53 12.96 -5.65
N SER A 284 -15.52 13.26 -6.50
CA SER A 284 -16.94 12.98 -6.23
C SER A 284 -17.24 11.48 -6.16
N LEU A 285 -16.60 10.68 -7.01
CA LEU A 285 -16.69 9.22 -7.00
C LEU A 285 -16.14 8.64 -5.70
N ILE A 286 -14.94 9.07 -5.28
CA ILE A 286 -14.30 8.62 -4.03
C ILE A 286 -15.16 9.01 -2.82
N ASN A 287 -15.59 10.26 -2.76
CA ASN A 287 -16.51 10.73 -1.72
C ASN A 287 -17.75 9.84 -1.66
N ALA A 288 -18.34 9.47 -2.80
CA ALA A 288 -19.53 8.61 -2.87
C ALA A 288 -19.26 7.18 -2.37
N LEU A 289 -18.11 6.60 -2.70
CA LEU A 289 -17.71 5.26 -2.23
C LEU A 289 -17.51 5.21 -0.72
N LEU A 290 -17.01 6.29 -0.14
CA LEU A 290 -16.77 6.39 1.30
C LEU A 290 -18.02 6.79 2.09
N ASN A 291 -19.12 7.08 1.39
CA ASN A 291 -20.33 7.70 1.94
C ASN A 291 -20.04 9.01 2.70
N GLU A 292 -19.11 9.82 2.18
CA GLU A 292 -18.66 11.06 2.81
C GLU A 292 -18.90 12.30 1.95
N ILE A 293 -19.22 13.42 2.59
CA ILE A 293 -19.46 14.68 1.88
C ILE A 293 -18.24 15.57 2.01
N ASN A 294 -17.61 15.91 0.87
CA ASN A 294 -16.49 16.84 0.78
C ASN A 294 -15.21 16.41 1.55
N LEU A 295 -14.96 15.09 1.68
CA LEU A 295 -13.67 14.60 2.17
C LEU A 295 -12.54 15.06 1.24
N LEU A 296 -12.68 14.75 -0.04
CA LEU A 296 -11.89 15.38 -1.10
C LEU A 296 -12.64 16.59 -1.65
N PRO A 297 -11.94 17.71 -1.95
CA PRO A 297 -12.56 18.90 -2.49
C PRO A 297 -13.13 18.64 -3.90
N THR A 298 -14.32 19.18 -4.18
CA THR A 298 -14.99 19.06 -5.48
C THR A 298 -15.35 20.44 -6.04
N SER A 299 -14.95 20.74 -7.28
CA SER A 299 -15.42 21.90 -8.05
C SER A 299 -15.87 21.49 -9.45
N GLY A 300 -16.88 22.18 -9.97
CA GLY A 300 -17.38 21.99 -11.33
C GLY A 300 -16.59 22.73 -12.42
N GLN A 301 -15.75 23.70 -12.05
CA GLN A 301 -15.16 24.66 -13.01
C GLN A 301 -13.63 24.65 -13.09
N LYS A 302 -12.92 24.44 -11.98
CA LYS A 302 -11.44 24.45 -11.91
C LYS A 302 -10.87 23.18 -11.29
N ALA A 303 -9.57 22.93 -11.48
CA ALA A 303 -8.86 21.86 -10.77
C ALA A 303 -8.80 22.16 -9.27
N CYS A 304 -9.18 21.18 -8.44
CA CYS A 304 -9.17 21.32 -6.97
C CYS A 304 -8.20 20.37 -6.27
N THR A 305 -7.66 19.37 -6.95
CA THR A 305 -6.74 18.39 -6.38
C THR A 305 -5.48 18.41 -7.21
N SER A 306 -4.41 19.00 -6.65
CA SER A 306 -3.11 19.13 -7.34
C SER A 306 -2.10 18.06 -6.93
N CYS A 307 -2.25 17.44 -5.75
CA CYS A 307 -1.33 16.38 -5.30
C CYS A 307 -1.97 14.99 -5.37
N ILE A 308 -1.14 13.94 -5.32
CA ILE A 308 -1.62 12.57 -5.14
C ILE A 308 -2.24 12.45 -3.75
N VAL A 309 -3.49 11.97 -3.68
CA VAL A 309 -4.18 11.73 -2.41
C VAL A 309 -4.47 10.25 -2.26
N GLU A 310 -3.89 9.63 -1.24
CA GLU A 310 -4.15 8.25 -0.86
C GLU A 310 -5.19 8.21 0.25
N VAL A 311 -6.27 7.44 0.10
CA VAL A 311 -7.29 7.25 1.12
C VAL A 311 -7.26 5.80 1.58
N LYS A 312 -7.04 5.59 2.88
CA LYS A 312 -6.97 4.28 3.53
C LYS A 312 -7.78 4.25 4.83
N ALA A 313 -8.20 3.07 5.27
CA ALA A 313 -8.84 2.93 6.57
C ALA A 313 -7.81 3.07 7.71
N HIS A 314 -8.25 3.57 8.87
CA HIS A 314 -7.41 3.62 10.07
C HIS A 314 -6.94 2.20 10.47
N GLU A 315 -5.70 2.04 10.94
CA GLU A 315 -5.24 0.77 11.50
C GLU A 315 -5.84 0.46 12.89
N ASP A 316 -6.48 1.45 13.51
CA ASP A 316 -7.08 1.33 14.82
C ASP A 316 -8.61 1.31 14.73
N LEU A 317 -9.20 0.21 15.21
CA LEU A 317 -10.65 -0.02 15.18
C LEU A 317 -11.46 1.01 15.94
N PHE A 318 -10.91 1.47 17.05
CA PHE A 318 -11.60 2.36 17.97
C PHE A 318 -11.31 3.83 17.66
N ASN A 319 -10.52 4.09 16.62
CA ASN A 319 -10.20 5.44 16.21
C ASN A 319 -11.28 5.95 15.25
N GLU A 320 -12.14 6.81 15.79
CA GLU A 320 -13.21 7.51 15.07
C GLU A 320 -12.75 8.87 14.51
N THR A 321 -11.49 9.26 14.73
CA THR A 321 -10.92 10.50 14.19
C THR A 321 -10.47 10.29 12.75
N TYR A 322 -10.43 11.38 11.99
CA TYR A 322 -9.81 11.43 10.68
C TYR A 322 -8.37 11.92 10.85
N LYS A 323 -7.45 11.32 10.11
CA LYS A 323 -6.03 11.73 10.13
C LYS A 323 -5.55 11.99 8.71
N ALA A 324 -4.88 13.12 8.49
CA ALA A 324 -4.15 13.40 7.25
C ALA A 324 -2.65 13.47 7.53
N GLU A 325 -1.86 12.70 6.78
CA GLU A 325 -0.41 12.80 6.75
C GLU A 325 0.01 13.48 5.44
N ILE A 326 0.61 14.65 5.54
CA ILE A 326 1.10 15.44 4.41
C ILE A 326 2.60 15.20 4.31
N GLU A 327 3.05 14.65 3.20
CA GLU A 327 4.47 14.53 2.86
C GLU A 327 4.86 15.70 1.96
N PHE A 328 5.88 16.45 2.35
CA PHE A 328 6.43 17.54 1.55
C PHE A 328 7.59 17.04 0.66
N ILE A 329 7.85 17.75 -0.43
CA ILE A 329 9.09 17.57 -1.19
C ILE A 329 10.29 18.03 -0.34
N SER A 330 11.50 17.57 -0.67
CA SER A 330 12.71 18.03 0.02
C SER A 330 13.01 19.48 -0.32
N LYS A 331 13.78 20.17 0.53
CA LYS A 331 14.20 21.55 0.25
C LYS A 331 15.03 21.59 -1.03
N GLU A 332 15.87 20.58 -1.24
CA GLU A 332 16.74 20.44 -2.41
C GLU A 332 15.92 20.25 -3.69
N ASP A 333 14.87 19.42 -3.64
CA ASP A 333 13.98 19.20 -4.79
C ASP A 333 13.15 20.46 -5.08
N TRP A 334 12.68 21.17 -4.05
CA TRP A 334 11.99 22.44 -4.25
C TRP A 334 12.90 23.50 -4.88
N ILE A 335 14.15 23.63 -4.44
CA ILE A 335 15.10 24.59 -5.01
C ILE A 335 15.34 24.28 -6.50
N LYS A 336 15.48 23.00 -6.85
CA LYS A 336 15.60 22.58 -8.26
C LYS A 336 14.33 22.92 -9.05
N GLU A 337 13.15 22.67 -8.48
CA GLU A 337 11.87 22.98 -9.13
C GLU A 337 11.70 24.50 -9.31
N LEU A 338 11.98 25.29 -8.27
CA LEU A 338 11.79 26.74 -8.17
C LEU A 338 12.48 27.54 -9.28
N LYS A 339 13.63 27.06 -9.75
CA LYS A 339 14.38 27.69 -10.83
C LYS A 339 13.55 27.78 -12.12
N THR A 340 12.69 26.79 -12.37
CA THR A 340 11.86 26.74 -13.58
C THR A 340 10.75 27.81 -13.57
N PRO A 341 9.87 27.90 -12.55
CA PRO A 341 8.91 28.99 -12.43
C PRO A 341 9.55 30.38 -12.42
N PHE A 342 10.67 30.56 -11.72
CA PHE A 342 11.33 31.86 -11.62
C PHE A 342 11.81 32.38 -12.98
N GLU A 343 12.53 31.55 -13.74
CA GLU A 343 13.01 31.91 -15.08
C GLU A 343 11.84 32.14 -16.06
N SER A 344 10.75 31.38 -15.95
CA SER A 344 9.54 31.59 -16.76
C SER A 344 8.87 32.94 -16.49
N CYS A 345 8.87 33.45 -15.26
CA CYS A 345 8.31 34.77 -14.93
C CYS A 345 9.16 35.96 -15.39
N GLN A 346 10.47 35.79 -15.61
CA GLN A 346 11.34 36.88 -16.05
C GLN A 346 11.21 37.19 -17.56
N ILE A 347 10.86 36.19 -18.37
CA ILE A 347 10.77 36.33 -19.83
C ILE A 347 9.60 37.23 -20.25
N ASP A 348 8.51 37.27 -19.47
CA ASP A 348 7.32 38.05 -19.78
C ASP A 348 7.48 39.56 -19.45
N ASN A 349 8.47 39.93 -18.63
CA ASN A 349 8.73 41.34 -18.28
C ASN A 349 9.66 42.07 -19.28
N ASP A 350 10.35 41.36 -20.16
CA ASP A 350 11.36 41.92 -21.09
C ASP A 350 10.81 42.20 -22.50
N GLN A 351 9.51 41.96 -22.75
CA GLN A 351 8.82 42.25 -24.01
C GLN A 351 7.78 43.38 -23.91
N GLY A 352 8.12 44.48 -23.24
CA GLY A 352 7.31 45.71 -23.19
C GLY A 352 7.25 46.52 -24.50
N LEU A 353 7.45 45.90 -25.66
CA LEU A 353 7.35 46.54 -26.98
C LEU A 353 6.72 45.55 -27.98
N SER A 354 5.39 45.40 -27.92
CA SER A 354 4.61 44.86 -29.04
C SER A 354 3.77 45.98 -29.66
N ASP A 355 3.83 46.08 -31.00
CA ASP A 355 2.96 46.93 -31.81
C ASP A 355 1.49 46.51 -31.63
N PRO A 356 0.54 47.45 -31.63
CA PRO A 356 -0.86 47.22 -31.25
C PRO A 356 -1.75 46.55 -32.33
N ASP A 357 -1.20 46.00 -33.41
CA ASP A 357 -1.97 45.53 -34.58
C ASP A 357 -1.96 43.99 -34.83
N ASP A 358 -1.43 43.17 -33.92
CA ASP A 358 -1.47 41.70 -34.04
C ASP A 358 -2.67 41.09 -33.28
N ASP A 359 -3.87 41.16 -33.88
CA ASP A 359 -5.14 40.65 -33.32
C ASP A 359 -5.47 39.18 -33.70
N ASP A 360 -4.50 38.39 -34.19
CA ASP A 360 -4.73 37.00 -34.68
C ASP A 360 -4.09 35.90 -33.81
N ASP A 361 -4.01 36.07 -32.48
CA ASP A 361 -3.53 35.05 -31.55
C ASP A 361 -4.67 34.12 -31.03
N GLU A 362 -5.14 33.21 -31.89
CA GLU A 362 -6.15 32.20 -31.52
C GLU A 362 -5.57 30.86 -30.99
N ASP A 363 -4.24 30.75 -30.81
CA ASP A 363 -3.57 29.58 -30.21
C ASP A 363 -2.63 29.99 -29.06
N GLY A 364 -3.23 30.30 -27.90
CA GLY A 364 -2.54 30.81 -26.70
C GLY A 364 -1.38 29.96 -26.18
N GLU A 365 -0.15 30.44 -26.39
CA GLU A 365 1.11 29.92 -25.81
C GLU A 365 1.55 30.67 -24.52
N ASP A 366 0.67 31.46 -23.86
CA ASP A 366 1.03 32.35 -22.73
C ASP A 366 0.88 31.80 -21.29
N SER A 367 0.35 30.60 -21.06
CA SER A 367 0.04 30.17 -19.67
C SER A 367 1.20 29.63 -18.80
N GLU A 368 2.48 29.68 -19.24
CA GLU A 368 3.60 29.08 -18.47
C GLU A 368 4.09 30.06 -17.41
N GLY A 369 4.16 31.34 -17.76
CA GLY A 369 4.32 32.44 -16.82
C GLY A 369 3.15 32.53 -15.84
N GLU A 370 1.90 32.33 -16.28
CA GLU A 370 0.73 32.34 -15.39
C GLU A 370 0.78 31.25 -14.31
N MET A 371 1.10 30.01 -14.68
CA MET A 371 1.18 28.92 -13.71
C MET A 371 2.41 29.04 -12.80
N ALA A 372 3.54 29.52 -13.33
CA ALA A 372 4.71 29.84 -12.54
C ALA A 372 4.38 30.92 -11.51
N LYS A 373 3.67 31.97 -11.93
CA LYS A 373 3.16 33.04 -11.08
C LYS A 373 2.19 32.51 -10.04
N GLU A 374 1.29 31.59 -10.39
CA GLU A 374 0.37 30.94 -9.45
C GLU A 374 1.11 30.13 -8.38
N LYS A 375 2.12 29.33 -8.77
CA LYS A 375 2.96 28.58 -7.81
C LYS A 375 3.74 29.50 -6.88
N LEU A 376 4.38 30.53 -7.43
CA LEU A 376 5.15 31.51 -6.63
C LEU A 376 4.23 32.28 -5.69
N THR A 377 3.06 32.68 -6.17
CA THR A 377 2.05 33.40 -5.37
C THR A 377 1.50 32.50 -4.26
N ALA A 378 1.24 31.22 -4.54
CA ALA A 378 0.72 30.27 -3.56
C ALA A 378 1.68 30.09 -2.37
N VAL A 379 2.98 29.91 -2.65
CA VAL A 379 4.00 29.65 -1.61
C VAL A 379 4.48 30.93 -0.93
N TYR A 380 4.76 31.98 -1.71
CA TYR A 380 5.46 33.18 -1.26
C TYR A 380 4.56 34.42 -1.13
N GLY A 381 3.29 34.34 -1.49
CA GLY A 381 2.33 35.46 -1.50
C GLY A 381 2.42 36.32 -2.76
N GLU A 382 1.61 37.37 -2.85
CA GLU A 382 1.50 38.24 -4.04
C GLU A 382 2.82 38.90 -4.46
N GLU A 383 3.76 39.08 -3.52
CA GLU A 383 5.12 39.58 -3.81
C GLU A 383 6.09 38.52 -4.34
N GLY A 384 5.72 37.23 -4.24
CA GLY A 384 6.56 36.09 -4.64
C GLY A 384 7.10 36.20 -6.07
N PRO A 385 6.26 36.46 -7.08
CA PRO A 385 6.70 36.64 -8.46
C PRO A 385 7.67 37.81 -8.70
N SER A 386 7.73 38.78 -7.77
CA SER A 386 8.58 39.98 -7.89
C SER A 386 9.92 39.87 -7.16
N LYS A 387 10.14 38.81 -6.37
CA LYS A 387 11.39 38.58 -5.60
C LYS A 387 12.44 37.88 -6.44
N SER A 388 13.72 38.13 -6.15
CA SER A 388 14.83 37.45 -6.83
C SER A 388 14.93 35.97 -6.42
N TYR A 389 15.58 35.15 -7.25
CA TYR A 389 15.78 33.73 -6.96
C TYR A 389 16.48 33.51 -5.61
N ASP A 390 17.54 34.28 -5.35
CA ASP A 390 18.28 34.20 -4.09
C ASP A 390 17.42 34.61 -2.89
N GLU A 391 16.53 35.60 -3.04
CA GLU A 391 15.56 35.95 -1.99
C GLU A 391 14.58 34.80 -1.75
N LEU A 392 14.03 34.19 -2.79
CA LEU A 392 13.06 33.10 -2.69
C LEU A 392 13.64 31.83 -2.05
N VAL A 393 14.90 31.51 -2.34
CA VAL A 393 15.64 30.36 -1.76
C VAL A 393 15.97 30.59 -0.29
N ASN A 394 16.23 31.84 0.09
CA ASN A 394 16.59 32.21 1.47
C ASN A 394 15.38 32.39 2.40
N ILE A 395 14.16 32.48 1.87
CA ILE A 395 12.94 32.49 2.69
C ILE A 395 12.81 31.15 3.44
N LYS A 396 12.78 31.22 4.78
CA LYS A 396 12.61 30.04 5.62
C LYS A 396 11.17 29.52 5.55
N LEU A 397 10.98 28.41 4.85
CA LEU A 397 9.72 27.67 4.81
C LEU A 397 9.66 26.63 5.93
N GLU A 398 8.94 26.93 7.02
CA GLU A 398 8.79 26.06 8.20
C GLU A 398 8.22 24.66 7.89
N MET A 399 7.53 24.51 6.76
CA MET A 399 6.92 23.24 6.32
C MET A 399 7.93 22.15 5.94
N PHE A 400 9.20 22.48 5.69
CA PHE A 400 10.23 21.46 5.43
C PHE A 400 10.78 20.80 6.69
N THR A 401 10.39 21.26 7.88
CA THR A 401 10.91 20.72 9.16
C THR A 401 9.79 20.62 10.20
N PRO A 402 9.24 19.43 10.48
CA PRO A 402 9.58 18.10 9.94
C PRO A 402 9.08 17.86 8.50
N PRO A 403 9.64 16.88 7.75
CA PRO A 403 9.26 16.60 6.36
C PRO A 403 7.84 16.03 6.19
N LYS A 404 7.18 15.69 7.31
CA LYS A 404 5.80 15.20 7.34
C LYS A 404 4.99 15.99 8.36
N LYS A 405 3.80 16.42 7.97
CA LYS A 405 2.82 17.07 8.86
C LYS A 405 1.62 16.17 9.07
N THR A 406 1.25 15.95 10.33
CA THR A 406 0.06 15.20 10.70
C THR A 406 -1.04 16.16 11.14
N ILE A 407 -2.25 15.98 10.60
CA ILE A 407 -3.46 16.69 11.00
C ILE A 407 -4.45 15.64 11.49
N ILE A 408 -5.06 15.86 12.65
CA ILE A 408 -6.12 15.01 13.21
C ILE A 408 -7.37 15.88 13.34
N ALA A 409 -8.53 15.33 12.99
CA ALA A 409 -9.80 16.03 13.04
C ALA A 409 -10.91 15.07 13.53
N GLU A 410 -11.91 15.61 14.21
CA GLU A 410 -13.06 14.81 14.70
C GLU A 410 -14.17 14.69 13.65
N SER A 411 -14.12 15.48 12.58
CA SER A 411 -15.11 15.46 11.49
C SER A 411 -14.49 15.69 10.12
N VAL A 412 -15.15 15.19 9.05
CA VAL A 412 -14.75 15.48 7.67
C VAL A 412 -14.71 16.96 7.38
N LYS A 413 -15.69 17.73 7.89
CA LYS A 413 -15.75 19.17 7.65
C LYS A 413 -14.52 19.90 8.20
N GLU A 414 -14.07 19.51 9.39
CA GLU A 414 -12.85 20.03 9.99
C GLU A 414 -11.60 19.59 9.24
N LEU A 415 -11.50 18.29 8.92
CA LEU A 415 -10.37 17.76 8.15
C LEU A 415 -10.23 18.47 6.81
N SER A 416 -11.32 18.52 6.04
CA SER A 416 -11.42 19.16 4.74
C SER A 416 -10.95 20.62 4.81
N LYS A 417 -11.43 21.38 5.81
CA LYS A 417 -10.98 22.77 6.03
C LYS A 417 -9.47 22.86 6.25
N ASN A 418 -8.89 21.96 7.05
CA ASN A 418 -7.47 21.99 7.42
C ASN A 418 -6.54 21.50 6.31
N ILE A 419 -7.00 20.56 5.46
CA ILE A 419 -6.22 20.00 4.35
C ILE A 419 -6.33 20.82 3.07
N ASN A 420 -7.36 21.66 2.91
CA ASN A 420 -7.59 22.44 1.68
C ASN A 420 -6.38 23.26 1.25
N GLN A 421 -5.65 23.89 2.19
CA GLN A 421 -4.43 24.65 1.88
C GLN A 421 -3.29 23.79 1.27
N PHE A 422 -3.35 22.47 1.38
CA PHE A 422 -2.34 21.53 0.88
C PHE A 422 -2.78 20.82 -0.41
N ILE A 423 -4.09 20.74 -0.66
CA ILE A 423 -4.66 19.98 -1.79
C ILE A 423 -5.18 20.90 -2.90
N ARG A 424 -5.78 22.05 -2.52
CA ARG A 424 -6.47 22.95 -3.45
C ARG A 424 -5.54 23.97 -4.07
N SER A 425 -5.65 24.10 -5.39
CA SER A 425 -5.03 25.17 -6.17
C SER A 425 -5.94 26.38 -6.40
N ASP A 426 -7.26 26.23 -6.23
CA ASP A 426 -8.27 27.26 -6.54
C ASP A 426 -8.62 28.20 -5.37
N MET A 427 -7.71 28.36 -4.41
CA MET A 427 -7.92 29.20 -3.22
C MET A 427 -7.65 30.68 -3.54
N ASP A 428 -8.32 31.59 -2.81
CA ASP A 428 -8.15 33.05 -3.00
C ASP A 428 -6.69 33.48 -2.79
N SER A 429 -6.20 34.46 -3.56
CA SER A 429 -4.80 34.95 -3.52
C SER A 429 -4.34 35.40 -2.13
N LYS A 430 -5.29 35.83 -1.29
CA LYS A 430 -5.06 36.27 0.10
C LYS A 430 -4.81 35.10 1.07
N THR A 431 -5.12 33.87 0.67
CA THR A 431 -4.94 32.67 1.49
C THR A 431 -3.70 31.90 1.03
N LYS A 432 -2.74 31.71 1.95
CA LYS A 432 -1.53 30.93 1.67
C LYS A 432 -1.90 29.50 1.31
N SER A 433 -1.36 29.02 0.20
CA SER A 433 -1.61 27.67 -0.32
C SER A 433 -0.29 26.95 -0.56
N TYR A 434 -0.11 25.83 0.11
CA TYR A 434 1.13 25.07 0.14
C TYR A 434 1.16 23.91 -0.85
N TRP A 435 0.11 23.78 -1.68
CA TRP A 435 -0.01 22.69 -2.62
C TRP A 435 1.23 22.49 -3.50
N PRO A 436 2.01 23.51 -3.94
CA PRO A 436 3.21 23.25 -4.76
C PRO A 436 4.29 22.45 -4.02
N LEU A 437 4.35 22.57 -2.69
CA LEU A 437 5.35 21.91 -1.84
C LEU A 437 4.92 20.50 -1.42
N VAL A 438 3.69 20.11 -1.71
CA VAL A 438 3.12 18.83 -1.27
C VAL A 438 3.44 17.76 -2.29
N LYS A 439 4.10 16.71 -1.80
CA LYS A 439 4.41 15.49 -2.52
C LYS A 439 3.17 14.61 -2.58
N SER A 440 2.66 14.17 -1.42
CA SER A 440 1.47 13.34 -1.32
C SER A 440 0.72 13.59 -0.02
N VAL A 441 -0.58 13.31 -0.02
CA VAL A 441 -1.41 13.35 1.18
C VAL A 441 -2.01 11.97 1.42
N THR A 442 -1.79 11.40 2.60
CA THR A 442 -2.42 10.14 3.02
C THR A 442 -3.52 10.45 4.02
N LEU A 443 -4.77 10.25 3.62
CA LEU A 443 -5.97 10.36 4.45
C LEU A 443 -6.29 9.00 5.06
N CYS A 444 -6.33 8.94 6.38
CA CYS A 444 -6.85 7.82 7.15
C CYS A 444 -8.28 8.16 7.58
N VAL A 445 -9.23 7.37 7.09
CA VAL A 445 -10.64 7.49 7.48
C VAL A 445 -11.00 6.48 8.56
N PRO A 446 -11.95 6.81 9.46
CA PRO A 446 -12.51 5.85 10.41
C PRO A 446 -12.99 4.55 9.73
N ARG A 447 -12.78 3.39 10.37
CA ARG A 447 -13.12 2.07 9.81
C ARG A 447 -14.62 1.81 9.60
N ASN A 448 -15.48 2.63 10.20
CA ASN A 448 -16.93 2.56 9.99
C ASN A 448 -17.35 3.12 8.60
N GLN A 449 -16.46 3.78 7.88
CA GLN A 449 -16.70 4.23 6.50
C GLN A 449 -16.44 3.08 5.54
N ASN A 450 -17.23 2.93 4.48
CA ASN A 450 -17.28 1.77 3.57
C ASN A 450 -15.96 1.31 2.90
N LEU A 451 -14.81 1.87 3.29
CA LEU A 451 -13.47 1.44 2.91
C LEU A 451 -13.00 0.22 3.72
N LEU A 452 -12.43 -0.75 3.01
CA LEU A 452 -11.90 -1.99 3.58
C LEU A 452 -10.48 -1.80 4.15
N ASP A 453 -10.13 -2.60 5.16
CA ASP A 453 -8.90 -2.46 5.98
C ASP A 453 -7.58 -2.40 5.18
N ASN A 454 -7.50 -3.05 4.00
CA ASN A 454 -6.29 -3.08 3.16
C ASN A 454 -6.51 -2.47 1.78
N VAL A 455 -7.60 -1.74 1.55
CA VAL A 455 -7.84 -1.03 0.29
C VAL A 455 -7.29 0.38 0.42
N VAL A 456 -6.49 0.79 -0.56
CA VAL A 456 -5.96 2.14 -0.70
C VAL A 456 -6.47 2.73 -2.01
N LEU A 457 -7.36 3.71 -1.92
CA LEU A 457 -7.83 4.46 -3.08
C LEU A 457 -6.86 5.61 -3.35
N ILE A 458 -6.35 5.73 -4.57
CA ILE A 458 -5.41 6.80 -4.94
C ILE A 458 -6.09 7.74 -5.93
N ASP A 459 -6.38 8.97 -5.51
CA ASP A 459 -6.82 10.05 -6.42
C ASP A 459 -5.59 10.68 -7.07
N PHE A 460 -5.45 10.49 -8.38
CA PHE A 460 -4.40 11.14 -9.15
C PHE A 460 -4.87 12.54 -9.60
N PRO A 461 -4.01 13.58 -9.53
CA PRO A 461 -4.36 14.87 -10.09
C PRO A 461 -4.67 14.74 -11.59
N GLY A 462 -5.54 15.61 -12.10
CA GLY A 462 -5.87 15.61 -13.54
C GLY A 462 -4.61 15.82 -14.39
N ILE A 463 -4.57 15.21 -15.58
CA ILE A 463 -3.41 15.21 -16.50
C ILE A 463 -2.87 16.62 -16.84
N GLY A 464 -3.63 17.68 -16.58
CA GLY A 464 -3.22 19.09 -16.74
C GLY A 464 -2.38 19.70 -15.61
N ASP A 465 -2.05 18.97 -14.54
CA ASP A 465 -1.00 19.43 -13.60
C ASP A 465 0.37 19.18 -14.26
N THR A 466 1.10 20.25 -14.58
CA THR A 466 2.36 20.23 -15.34
C THR A 466 3.59 19.97 -14.49
N ASN A 467 3.46 19.77 -13.18
CA ASN A 467 4.63 19.57 -12.35
C ASN A 467 5.38 18.26 -12.70
N LYS A 468 6.68 18.37 -13.01
CA LYS A 468 7.54 17.29 -13.51
C LYS A 468 7.85 16.25 -12.43
N ASP A 469 8.07 16.66 -11.19
CA ASP A 469 8.33 15.71 -10.08
C ASP A 469 7.08 14.88 -9.76
N ARG A 470 5.90 15.47 -9.96
CA ARG A 470 4.61 14.74 -9.89
C ARG A 470 4.43 13.72 -11.00
N ASN A 471 5.14 13.88 -12.13
CA ASN A 471 5.08 12.93 -13.22
C ASN A 471 5.82 11.62 -12.94
N GLU A 472 7.00 11.68 -12.36
CA GLU A 472 7.70 10.48 -11.90
C GLU A 472 6.97 9.83 -10.74
N MET A 473 6.35 10.64 -9.87
CA MET A 473 5.51 10.13 -8.79
C MET A 473 4.30 9.34 -9.28
N TRP A 474 3.58 9.76 -10.33
CA TRP A 474 2.48 8.93 -10.85
C TRP A 474 2.99 7.65 -11.52
N LYS A 475 4.09 7.66 -12.28
CA LYS A 475 4.68 6.42 -12.85
C LYS A 475 5.06 5.45 -11.74
N LYS A 476 5.71 5.95 -10.68
CA LYS A 476 6.08 5.13 -9.52
C LYS A 476 4.85 4.60 -8.77
N SER A 477 3.81 5.41 -8.62
CA SER A 477 2.58 5.02 -7.92
C SER A 477 1.70 4.09 -8.76
N LEU A 478 1.65 4.28 -10.08
CA LEU A 478 0.94 3.43 -11.04
C LEU A 478 1.51 2.00 -11.01
N SER A 479 2.83 1.85 -10.95
CA SER A 479 3.45 0.52 -10.86
C SER A 479 3.06 -0.29 -9.62
N LYS A 480 2.62 0.37 -8.55
CA LYS A 480 2.10 -0.27 -7.33
C LYS A 480 0.61 -0.60 -7.40
N CYS A 481 -0.12 -0.04 -8.36
CA CYS A 481 -1.56 -0.23 -8.46
C CYS A 481 -1.88 -1.65 -8.91
N THR A 482 -2.65 -2.38 -8.08
CA THR A 482 -3.17 -3.71 -8.41
C THR A 482 -4.40 -3.61 -9.31
N ALA A 483 -5.17 -2.52 -9.19
CA ALA A 483 -6.27 -2.19 -10.07
C ALA A 483 -6.20 -0.72 -10.50
N VAL A 484 -6.64 -0.43 -11.72
CA VAL A 484 -6.64 0.92 -12.29
C VAL A 484 -8.03 1.31 -12.76
N TRP A 485 -8.54 2.43 -12.27
CA TRP A 485 -9.84 2.99 -12.62
C TRP A 485 -9.67 4.24 -13.49
N ILE A 486 -10.26 4.25 -14.69
CA ILE A 486 -10.19 5.35 -15.64
C ILE A 486 -11.57 6.01 -15.72
N VAL A 487 -11.66 7.23 -15.18
CA VAL A 487 -12.88 8.00 -15.02
C VAL A 487 -13.04 8.98 -16.18
N SER A 488 -14.21 8.99 -16.81
CA SER A 488 -14.56 9.90 -17.91
C SER A 488 -16.01 10.37 -17.81
N ASP A 489 -16.27 11.58 -18.30
CA ASP A 489 -17.63 12.09 -18.41
C ASP A 489 -18.37 11.31 -19.51
N ILE A 490 -19.55 10.76 -19.20
CA ILE A 490 -20.30 9.94 -20.16
C ILE A 490 -20.60 10.67 -21.47
N THR A 491 -20.75 12.00 -21.45
CA THR A 491 -21.06 12.80 -22.64
C THR A 491 -19.90 12.82 -23.64
N ARG A 492 -18.67 12.55 -23.20
CA ARG A 492 -17.46 12.58 -24.03
C ARG A 492 -16.65 11.28 -24.00
N ALA A 493 -17.07 10.28 -23.23
CA ALA A 493 -16.31 9.07 -22.96
C ALA A 493 -15.84 8.33 -24.22
N GLU A 494 -16.69 8.23 -25.25
CA GLU A 494 -16.33 7.57 -26.53
C GLU A 494 -15.22 8.31 -27.29
N SER A 495 -15.08 9.62 -27.07
CA SER A 495 -14.12 10.51 -27.74
C SER A 495 -12.96 10.94 -26.83
N ASP A 496 -12.90 10.47 -25.58
CA ASP A 496 -11.92 10.93 -24.59
C ASP A 496 -10.50 10.44 -24.92
N GLN A 497 -9.70 11.32 -25.53
CA GLN A 497 -8.30 11.07 -25.86
C GLN A 497 -7.42 10.94 -24.62
N ASN A 498 -7.77 11.57 -23.49
CA ASN A 498 -7.02 11.44 -22.25
C ASN A 498 -7.20 10.05 -21.66
N ALA A 499 -8.43 9.54 -21.61
CA ALA A 499 -8.71 8.17 -21.18
C ALA A 499 -7.97 7.15 -22.05
N LEU A 500 -7.91 7.37 -23.37
CA LEU A 500 -7.14 6.55 -24.30
C LEU A 500 -5.62 6.61 -24.04
N LYS A 501 -5.08 7.81 -23.77
CA LYS A 501 -3.66 8.00 -23.40
C LYS A 501 -3.33 7.27 -22.10
N ILE A 502 -4.17 7.40 -21.06
CA ILE A 502 -4.02 6.69 -19.78
C ILE A 502 -4.03 5.19 -20.02
N LEU A 503 -5.03 4.66 -20.72
CA LEU A 503 -5.11 3.22 -21.01
C LEU A 503 -3.82 2.73 -21.69
N LYS A 504 -3.34 3.43 -22.72
CA LYS A 504 -2.10 3.05 -23.41
C LYS A 504 -0.90 3.05 -22.47
N ASN A 505 -0.80 4.03 -21.57
CA ASN A 505 0.28 4.09 -20.59
C ASN A 505 0.18 2.96 -19.56
N VAL A 506 -1.03 2.67 -19.03
CA VAL A 506 -1.27 1.56 -18.10
C VAL A 506 -0.93 0.22 -18.75
N LEU A 507 -1.35 0.00 -20.00
CA LEU A 507 -1.02 -1.21 -20.74
C LEU A 507 0.49 -1.34 -20.96
N LYS A 508 1.19 -0.27 -21.30
CA LYS A 508 2.66 -0.25 -21.40
C LYS A 508 3.32 -0.56 -20.06
N ASP A 509 2.83 0.02 -18.96
CA ASP A 509 3.32 -0.28 -17.61
C ASP A 509 3.13 -1.77 -17.29
N ILE A 510 1.98 -2.38 -17.64
CA ILE A 510 1.76 -3.83 -17.49
C ILE A 510 2.79 -4.64 -18.28
N VAL A 511 3.09 -4.24 -19.53
CA VAL A 511 4.16 -4.87 -20.33
C VAL A 511 5.48 -4.75 -19.60
N GLY A 512 5.82 -3.56 -19.10
CA GLY A 512 7.06 -3.29 -18.39
C GLY A 512 7.18 -3.96 -17.03
N GLY A 513 6.10 -4.45 -16.43
CA GLY A 513 6.13 -5.13 -15.13
C GLY A 513 5.28 -4.51 -14.02
N GLY A 514 4.25 -3.74 -14.38
CA GLY A 514 3.24 -3.27 -13.45
C GLY A 514 2.43 -4.40 -12.82
N GLN A 515 1.97 -4.17 -11.59
CA GLN A 515 1.19 -5.13 -10.79
C GLN A 515 -0.31 -5.16 -11.14
N CYS A 516 -0.73 -4.36 -12.13
CA CYS A 516 -2.14 -4.18 -12.49
C CYS A 516 -2.73 -5.47 -13.05
N GLN A 517 -3.79 -5.95 -12.39
CA GLN A 517 -4.53 -7.16 -12.74
C GLN A 517 -5.90 -6.85 -13.35
N ASN A 518 -6.44 -5.66 -13.09
CA ASN A 518 -7.76 -5.24 -13.55
C ASN A 518 -7.76 -3.75 -13.97
N ILE A 519 -8.42 -3.46 -15.09
CA ILE A 519 -8.68 -2.09 -15.56
C ILE A 519 -10.19 -1.87 -15.59
N THR A 520 -10.66 -0.87 -14.85
CA THR A 520 -12.08 -0.49 -14.80
C THR A 520 -12.29 0.88 -15.43
N PHE A 521 -13.18 1.01 -16.39
CA PHE A 521 -13.62 2.30 -16.93
C PHE A 521 -14.89 2.74 -16.23
N ILE A 522 -14.93 4.00 -15.80
CA ILE A 522 -16.06 4.54 -15.05
C ILE A 522 -16.56 5.80 -15.77
N CYS A 523 -17.72 5.69 -16.40
CA CYS A 523 -18.43 6.81 -17.00
C CYS A 523 -19.28 7.49 -15.95
N THR A 524 -18.94 8.73 -15.57
CA THR A 524 -19.64 9.50 -14.54
C THR A 524 -20.68 10.43 -15.16
N LYS A 525 -21.48 11.09 -14.29
CA LYS A 525 -22.52 12.08 -14.67
C LYS A 525 -23.58 11.50 -15.60
N THR A 526 -23.96 10.26 -15.35
CA THR A 526 -24.96 9.55 -16.15
C THR A 526 -26.37 10.13 -16.00
N ASP A 527 -26.59 10.91 -14.96
CA ASP A 527 -27.78 11.72 -14.73
C ASP A 527 -27.95 12.89 -15.72
N ILE A 528 -26.88 13.34 -16.39
CA ILE A 528 -26.98 14.43 -17.36
C ILE A 528 -27.57 13.90 -18.67
N VAL A 529 -28.77 14.37 -18.99
CA VAL A 529 -29.47 14.15 -20.27
C VAL A 529 -29.53 15.48 -21.01
N GLY A 530 -29.25 15.49 -22.32
CA GLY A 530 -29.33 16.72 -23.12
C GLY A 530 -30.76 17.27 -23.20
N ILE A 531 -30.90 18.56 -23.52
CA ILE A 531 -32.20 19.17 -23.84
C ILE A 531 -32.62 18.68 -25.22
N GLN A 532 -33.74 17.97 -25.33
CA GLN A 532 -34.37 17.77 -26.64
C GLN A 532 -35.32 18.92 -26.94
N SER A 533 -34.92 19.74 -27.91
CA SER A 533 -35.82 20.51 -28.75
C SER A 533 -36.51 19.55 -29.74
N GLY A 534 -37.82 19.30 -29.59
CA GLY A 534 -38.68 19.11 -30.77
C GLY A 534 -39.60 17.89 -30.91
N ASP A 535 -39.38 16.74 -30.25
CA ASP A 535 -40.12 15.50 -30.56
C ASP A 535 -40.94 14.92 -29.39
N MET A 536 -41.72 15.78 -28.72
CA MET A 536 -42.82 15.35 -27.83
C MET A 536 -44.16 15.85 -28.39
N ARG A 537 -44.44 15.48 -29.64
CA ARG A 537 -45.80 15.46 -30.20
C ARG A 537 -46.03 14.05 -30.72
N ASP A 538 -46.35 13.16 -29.80
CA ASP A 538 -47.53 12.32 -29.90
C ASP A 538 -47.55 11.35 -28.69
N GLU A 539 -48.74 11.18 -28.13
CA GLU A 539 -49.06 10.32 -26.98
C GLU A 539 -48.70 10.87 -25.59
N GLN A 540 -49.54 11.78 -25.07
CA GLN A 540 -50.16 11.58 -23.75
C GLN A 540 -51.29 12.58 -23.46
N GLN A 541 -52.52 12.10 -23.52
CA GLN A 541 -53.61 12.62 -22.71
C GLN A 541 -53.71 11.75 -21.45
N GLY A 542 -53.55 12.36 -20.28
CA GLY A 542 -54.09 11.83 -19.01
C GLY A 542 -53.15 11.09 -18.06
N MET A 543 -52.11 11.74 -17.53
CA MET A 543 -51.54 11.45 -16.20
C MET A 543 -50.67 12.64 -15.74
N SER A 544 -50.51 12.86 -14.43
CA SER A 544 -49.73 13.97 -13.85
C SER A 544 -48.33 14.13 -14.48
N SER A 545 -47.99 15.34 -14.93
CA SER A 545 -46.83 15.64 -15.79
C SER A 545 -45.44 15.24 -15.25
N GLU A 546 -45.24 15.23 -13.93
CA GLU A 546 -43.92 14.93 -13.33
C GLU A 546 -43.54 13.44 -13.39
N ASN A 547 -44.49 12.52 -13.24
CA ASN A 547 -44.20 11.08 -13.27
C ASN A 547 -43.82 10.59 -14.68
N THR A 548 -44.40 11.17 -15.72
CA THR A 548 -44.07 10.84 -17.11
C THR A 548 -42.66 11.30 -17.47
N GLU A 549 -42.27 12.51 -17.07
CA GLU A 549 -40.97 13.09 -17.41
C GLU A 549 -39.81 12.31 -16.77
N ASN A 550 -39.93 11.94 -15.49
CA ASN A 550 -38.91 11.13 -14.81
C ASN A 550 -38.80 9.72 -15.40
N THR A 551 -39.93 9.09 -15.76
CA THR A 551 -39.93 7.76 -16.38
C THR A 551 -39.25 7.79 -17.75
N TRP A 552 -39.48 8.83 -18.56
CA TRP A 552 -38.78 9.02 -19.83
C TRP A 552 -37.28 9.26 -19.62
N LYS A 553 -36.90 10.17 -18.72
CA LYS A 553 -35.50 10.45 -18.39
C LYS A 553 -34.76 9.19 -17.97
N GLN A 554 -35.36 8.40 -17.08
CA GLN A 554 -34.82 7.11 -16.63
C GLN A 554 -34.57 6.14 -17.79
N ARG A 555 -35.56 5.92 -18.66
CA ARG A 555 -35.42 5.03 -19.84
C ARG A 555 -34.30 5.49 -20.78
N GLU A 556 -34.21 6.79 -21.03
CA GLU A 556 -33.21 7.35 -21.94
C GLU A 556 -31.80 7.25 -21.34
N ILE A 557 -31.65 7.49 -20.04
CA ILE A 557 -30.39 7.28 -19.32
C ILE A 557 -29.95 5.82 -19.43
N LEU A 558 -30.82 4.86 -19.10
CA LEU A 558 -30.47 3.44 -19.12
C LEU A 558 -30.12 2.95 -20.53
N LYS A 559 -30.87 3.37 -21.55
CA LYS A 559 -30.60 3.04 -22.95
C LYS A 559 -29.23 3.56 -23.39
N ARG A 560 -28.94 4.85 -23.13
CA ARG A 560 -27.65 5.47 -23.44
C ARG A 560 -26.49 4.79 -22.70
N ASN A 561 -26.66 4.54 -21.40
CA ASN A 561 -25.65 3.90 -20.57
C ASN A 561 -25.26 2.53 -21.11
N ASN A 562 -26.23 1.68 -21.44
CA ASN A 562 -25.99 0.34 -22.01
C ASN A 562 -25.24 0.42 -23.35
N LEU A 563 -25.63 1.34 -24.24
CA LEU A 563 -24.96 1.53 -25.53
C LEU A 563 -23.50 1.98 -25.36
N VAL A 564 -23.25 2.97 -24.49
CA VAL A 564 -21.89 3.46 -24.22
C VAL A 564 -21.03 2.35 -23.62
N LYS A 565 -21.57 1.58 -22.67
CA LYS A 565 -20.90 0.47 -22.00
C LYS A 565 -20.40 -0.58 -22.99
N GLU A 566 -21.26 -1.06 -23.89
CA GLU A 566 -20.89 -2.05 -24.91
C GLU A 566 -19.83 -1.53 -25.89
N ARG A 567 -19.98 -0.28 -26.35
CA ARG A 567 -19.06 0.32 -27.32
C ARG A 567 -17.67 0.54 -26.72
N LEU A 568 -17.61 1.06 -25.49
CA LEU A 568 -16.34 1.26 -24.78
C LEU A 568 -15.66 -0.07 -24.46
N LYS A 569 -16.40 -1.09 -24.00
CA LYS A 569 -15.83 -2.41 -23.72
C LYS A 569 -15.16 -3.00 -24.97
N LYS A 570 -15.89 -3.04 -26.11
CA LYS A 570 -15.34 -3.51 -27.40
C LYS A 570 -14.13 -2.69 -27.86
N LYS A 571 -14.19 -1.36 -27.75
CA LYS A 571 -13.11 -0.45 -28.16
C LYS A 571 -11.83 -0.70 -27.37
N TYR A 572 -11.94 -0.76 -26.04
CA TYR A 572 -10.77 -0.90 -25.17
C TYR A 572 -10.20 -2.31 -25.16
N GLU A 573 -11.03 -3.36 -25.26
CA GLU A 573 -10.54 -4.74 -25.49
C GLU A 573 -9.76 -4.85 -26.80
N THR A 574 -10.22 -4.20 -27.87
CA THR A 574 -9.50 -4.17 -29.14
C THR A 574 -8.13 -3.48 -29.00
N ILE A 575 -8.05 -2.40 -28.23
CA ILE A 575 -6.79 -1.70 -27.96
C ILE A 575 -5.86 -2.56 -27.09
N ALA A 576 -6.39 -3.19 -26.05
CA ALA A 576 -5.62 -4.08 -25.18
C ALA A 576 -5.03 -5.26 -25.97
N LYS A 577 -5.81 -5.89 -26.86
CA LYS A 577 -5.33 -6.95 -27.77
C LYS A 577 -4.21 -6.47 -28.70
N LYS A 578 -4.29 -5.22 -29.18
CA LYS A 578 -3.24 -4.62 -30.02
C LYS A 578 -1.94 -4.35 -29.28
N VAL A 579 -2.00 -3.92 -28.01
CA VAL A 579 -0.82 -3.56 -27.22
C VAL A 579 -0.18 -4.78 -26.54
N LEU A 580 -0.99 -5.66 -25.97
CA LEU A 580 -0.52 -6.83 -25.23
C LEU A 580 -0.27 -8.05 -26.14
N GLY A 581 -0.83 -8.03 -27.36
CA GLY A 581 -0.70 -9.08 -28.36
C GLY A 581 -1.91 -10.02 -28.42
N PRO A 582 -2.15 -10.70 -29.57
CA PRO A 582 -3.34 -11.51 -29.82
C PRO A 582 -3.39 -12.80 -28.98
N ASN A 583 -2.25 -13.25 -28.46
CA ASN A 583 -2.12 -14.49 -27.68
C ASN A 583 -2.30 -14.29 -26.16
N VAL A 584 -2.68 -13.09 -25.72
CA VAL A 584 -2.96 -12.79 -24.32
C VAL A 584 -4.42 -13.12 -24.03
N LEU A 585 -4.63 -14.27 -23.37
CA LEU A 585 -5.91 -14.62 -22.78
C LEU A 585 -6.11 -13.75 -21.54
N PHE A 586 -7.09 -12.86 -21.61
CA PHE A 586 -7.55 -12.07 -20.47
C PHE A 586 -8.44 -12.94 -19.58
N GLN A 587 -8.47 -12.68 -18.27
CA GLN A 587 -9.62 -13.07 -17.46
C GLN A 587 -10.89 -12.44 -18.07
N GLU A 588 -12.06 -13.09 -17.92
CA GLU A 588 -13.33 -12.57 -18.47
C GLU A 588 -13.63 -11.12 -18.00
N ASP A 589 -13.04 -10.70 -16.88
CA ASP A 589 -13.23 -9.40 -16.24
C ASP A 589 -11.96 -8.50 -16.24
N PHE A 590 -10.99 -8.70 -17.14
CA PHE A 590 -9.78 -7.86 -17.18
C PHE A 590 -10.09 -6.37 -17.46
N ILE A 591 -11.07 -6.12 -18.36
CA ILE A 591 -11.59 -4.79 -18.65
C ILE A 591 -13.08 -4.75 -18.34
N GLU A 592 -13.43 -3.92 -17.38
CA GLU A 592 -14.82 -3.63 -17.04
C GLU A 592 -15.18 -2.18 -17.34
N VAL A 593 -16.47 -1.93 -17.54
CA VAL A 593 -17.01 -0.60 -17.78
C VAL A 593 -18.21 -0.42 -16.87
N PHE A 594 -18.31 0.69 -16.16
CA PHE A 594 -19.45 1.08 -15.32
C PHE A 594 -19.96 2.45 -15.74
N THR A 595 -21.26 2.67 -15.59
CA THR A 595 -21.92 3.95 -15.88
C THR A 595 -22.59 4.44 -14.59
N VAL A 596 -21.93 5.35 -13.87
CA VAL A 596 -22.30 5.74 -12.50
C VAL A 596 -22.78 7.18 -12.37
N SER A 597 -23.76 7.41 -11.49
CA SER A 597 -24.16 8.74 -11.04
C SER A 597 -23.99 8.86 -9.53
N SER A 598 -22.93 9.57 -9.10
CA SER A 598 -22.73 9.91 -7.69
C SER A 598 -23.84 10.80 -7.13
N GLU A 599 -24.46 11.61 -7.98
CA GLU A 599 -25.55 12.51 -7.58
C GLU A 599 -26.85 11.74 -7.31
N GLN A 600 -27.28 10.90 -8.25
CA GLN A 600 -28.49 10.10 -8.09
C GLN A 600 -28.34 9.05 -6.98
N TYR A 601 -27.15 8.48 -6.80
CA TYR A 601 -26.90 7.50 -5.74
C TYR A 601 -27.12 8.09 -4.34
N ARG A 602 -26.87 9.39 -4.17
CA ARG A 602 -27.04 10.13 -2.91
C ARG A 602 -28.40 10.82 -2.79
N ASN A 603 -29.21 10.82 -3.85
CA ASN A 603 -30.48 11.54 -3.85
C ASN A 603 -31.58 10.70 -3.18
N GLU A 604 -31.90 11.02 -1.93
CA GLU A 604 -32.96 10.35 -1.17
C GLU A 604 -34.35 10.97 -1.38
N LYS A 605 -34.43 12.19 -1.92
CA LYS A 605 -35.68 12.97 -1.93
C LYS A 605 -36.55 12.68 -3.14
N ASN A 606 -35.96 12.62 -4.34
CA ASN A 606 -36.64 12.36 -5.61
C ASN A 606 -35.63 11.85 -6.66
N PRO A 607 -35.17 10.58 -6.57
CA PRO A 607 -34.22 10.04 -7.53
C PRO A 607 -34.88 9.70 -8.87
N VAL A 608 -34.22 10.04 -9.97
CA VAL A 608 -34.58 9.61 -11.34
C VAL A 608 -34.14 8.16 -11.58
N LEU A 609 -33.01 7.76 -10.97
CA LEU A 609 -32.48 6.40 -11.01
C LEU A 609 -32.56 5.78 -9.62
N ASN A 610 -33.07 4.56 -9.50
CA ASN A 610 -32.96 3.84 -8.24
C ASN A 610 -31.48 3.48 -7.94
N LYS A 611 -31.16 3.08 -6.70
CA LYS A 611 -29.77 2.82 -6.28
C LYS A 611 -29.06 1.78 -7.17
N ASP A 612 -29.75 0.73 -7.60
CA ASP A 612 -29.15 -0.30 -8.48
C ASP A 612 -28.89 0.21 -9.90
N GLU A 613 -29.79 1.04 -10.43
CA GLU A 613 -29.69 1.68 -11.75
C GLU A 613 -28.56 2.72 -11.84
N THR A 614 -28.11 3.25 -10.71
CA THR A 614 -26.89 4.08 -10.68
C THR A 614 -25.60 3.28 -10.90
N GLU A 615 -25.69 1.95 -10.92
CA GLU A 615 -24.57 0.99 -10.97
C GLU A 615 -23.53 1.12 -9.85
N PHE A 616 -23.71 2.05 -8.92
CA PHE A 616 -22.81 2.27 -7.80
C PHE A 616 -22.68 1.03 -6.90
N PRO A 617 -23.77 0.31 -6.55
CA PRO A 617 -23.66 -0.95 -5.81
C PRO A 617 -22.88 -2.04 -6.56
N ARG A 618 -22.95 -2.05 -7.90
CA ARG A 618 -22.19 -3.01 -8.73
C ARG A 618 -20.70 -2.65 -8.76
N LEU A 619 -20.36 -1.36 -8.79
CA LEU A 619 -18.99 -0.88 -8.66
C LEU A 619 -18.41 -1.17 -7.26
N GLU A 620 -19.20 -0.99 -6.19
CA GLU A 620 -18.83 -1.39 -4.83
C GLU A 620 -18.58 -2.89 -4.77
N LYS A 621 -19.47 -3.72 -5.35
CA LYS A 621 -19.29 -5.16 -5.43
C LYS A 621 -18.01 -5.55 -6.17
N HIS A 622 -17.69 -4.91 -7.29
CA HIS A 622 -16.45 -5.16 -8.03
C HIS A 622 -15.21 -4.92 -7.17
N LEU A 623 -15.15 -3.79 -6.46
CA LEU A 623 -14.07 -3.51 -5.52
C LEU A 623 -13.97 -4.58 -4.41
N MET A 624 -15.11 -5.08 -3.94
CA MET A 624 -15.18 -6.15 -2.94
C MET A 624 -14.68 -7.49 -3.50
N ASP A 625 -15.07 -7.87 -4.71
CA ASP A 625 -14.64 -9.13 -5.33
C ASP A 625 -13.11 -9.15 -5.56
N LEU A 626 -12.52 -8.02 -5.94
CA LEU A 626 -11.07 -7.83 -6.00
C LEU A 626 -10.41 -8.01 -4.62
N TYR A 627 -11.01 -7.43 -3.57
CA TYR A 627 -10.52 -7.55 -2.21
C TYR A 627 -10.60 -8.99 -1.69
N VAL A 628 -11.76 -9.64 -1.83
CA VAL A 628 -12.00 -11.03 -1.38
C VAL A 628 -11.01 -11.98 -2.05
N THR A 629 -10.82 -11.85 -3.36
CA THR A 629 -9.89 -12.68 -4.14
C THR A 629 -8.45 -12.54 -3.65
N GLN A 630 -8.01 -11.31 -3.36
CA GLN A 630 -6.67 -11.06 -2.82
C GLN A 630 -6.50 -11.65 -1.42
N ILE A 631 -7.46 -11.41 -0.52
CA ILE A 631 -7.45 -11.94 0.86
C ILE A 631 -7.42 -13.47 0.85
N GLN A 632 -8.28 -14.10 0.04
CA GLN A 632 -8.33 -15.55 -0.09
C GLN A 632 -6.97 -16.11 -0.52
N LYS A 633 -6.37 -15.55 -1.57
CA LYS A 633 -5.04 -15.97 -2.05
C LYS A 633 -3.96 -15.83 -0.97
N ASP A 634 -3.95 -14.72 -0.23
CA ASP A 634 -2.97 -14.46 0.83
C ASP A 634 -3.11 -15.45 1.99
N VAL A 635 -4.35 -15.74 2.43
CA VAL A 635 -4.64 -16.70 3.49
C VAL A 635 -4.32 -18.13 3.06
N GLU A 636 -4.72 -18.53 1.84
CA GLU A 636 -4.42 -19.87 1.32
C GLU A 636 -2.91 -20.15 1.27
N ASN A 637 -2.11 -19.16 0.85
CA ASN A 637 -0.65 -19.27 0.85
C ASN A 637 -0.10 -19.41 2.27
N TYR A 638 -0.56 -18.57 3.20
CA TYR A 638 -0.15 -18.65 4.61
C TYR A 638 -0.49 -19.99 5.26
N VAL A 639 -1.75 -20.44 5.11
CA VAL A 639 -2.23 -21.74 5.60
C VAL A 639 -1.44 -22.89 4.99
N THR A 640 -1.07 -22.80 3.71
CA THR A 640 -0.22 -23.80 3.07
C THR A 640 1.15 -23.88 3.75
N GLU A 641 1.82 -22.75 3.98
CA GLU A 641 3.14 -22.71 4.63
C GLU A 641 3.10 -23.28 6.06
N VAL A 642 2.08 -22.90 6.85
CA VAL A 642 1.86 -23.43 8.22
C VAL A 642 1.62 -24.94 8.18
N SER A 643 0.77 -25.41 7.26
CA SER A 643 0.47 -26.84 7.08
C SER A 643 1.71 -27.67 6.78
N GLY A 644 2.67 -27.09 6.05
CA GLY A 644 3.96 -27.72 5.82
C GLY A 644 4.68 -28.03 7.13
N ILE A 645 4.88 -27.03 7.97
CA ILE A 645 5.62 -27.17 9.24
C ILE A 645 4.90 -28.12 10.19
N THR A 646 3.59 -27.98 10.38
CA THR A 646 2.83 -28.86 11.26
C THR A 646 2.87 -30.31 10.79
N SER A 647 2.90 -30.55 9.47
CA SER A 647 3.05 -31.89 8.91
C SER A 647 4.42 -32.48 9.20
N PHE A 648 5.48 -31.69 9.02
CA PHE A 648 6.85 -32.15 9.28
C PHE A 648 7.06 -32.57 10.74
N LEU A 649 6.54 -31.78 11.69
CA LEU A 649 6.62 -32.06 13.12
C LEU A 649 5.87 -33.32 13.57
N ASN A 650 4.95 -33.83 12.74
CA ASN A 650 4.18 -35.05 13.01
C ASN A 650 4.71 -36.28 12.27
N VAL A 651 5.88 -36.18 11.63
CA VAL A 651 6.53 -37.35 11.01
C VAL A 651 6.94 -38.33 12.12
N PRO A 652 6.56 -39.62 12.04
CA PRO A 652 6.90 -40.60 13.07
C PRO A 652 8.41 -40.70 13.32
N GLN A 653 8.83 -40.62 14.58
CA GLN A 653 10.21 -40.83 15.00
C GLN A 653 10.48 -42.34 15.08
N LYS A 654 11.08 -42.92 14.03
CA LYS A 654 11.51 -44.34 14.00
C LYS A 654 13.02 -44.46 14.17
N ASN A 655 13.50 -45.68 14.45
CA ASN A 655 14.93 -46.01 14.64
C ASN A 655 15.83 -45.38 13.55
N ALA A 656 16.71 -44.46 13.96
CA ALA A 656 17.46 -43.56 13.06
C ALA A 656 18.42 -44.28 12.08
N LYS A 657 18.89 -45.49 12.43
CA LYS A 657 19.92 -46.21 11.66
C LYS A 657 19.44 -46.81 10.32
N ASP A 658 18.20 -47.33 10.26
CA ASP A 658 17.65 -47.95 9.04
C ASP A 658 16.98 -46.92 8.11
N GLU A 659 16.32 -45.91 8.68
CA GLU A 659 15.69 -44.85 7.88
C GLU A 659 16.71 -43.79 7.40
N GLY A 660 17.83 -43.56 8.12
CA GLY A 660 18.85 -42.58 7.70
C GLY A 660 19.48 -42.89 6.35
N LYS A 661 19.78 -44.17 6.05
CA LYS A 661 20.27 -44.60 4.73
C LYS A 661 19.22 -44.41 3.64
N THR A 662 17.96 -44.72 3.94
CA THR A 662 16.83 -44.59 3.01
C THR A 662 16.55 -43.13 2.69
N ASN A 663 16.49 -42.26 3.70
CA ASN A 663 16.28 -40.82 3.53
C ASN A 663 17.44 -40.16 2.79
N MET A 664 18.69 -40.55 3.06
CA MET A 664 19.84 -40.05 2.32
C MET A 664 19.78 -40.46 0.83
N LYS A 665 19.27 -41.66 0.52
CA LYS A 665 19.02 -42.09 -0.86
C LYS A 665 17.93 -41.23 -1.53
N ILE A 666 16.80 -41.03 -0.84
CA ILE A 666 15.70 -40.15 -1.32
C ILE A 666 16.20 -38.72 -1.51
N PHE A 667 17.03 -38.21 -0.60
CA PHE A 667 17.61 -36.86 -0.69
C PHE A 667 18.49 -36.72 -1.93
N LYS A 668 19.40 -37.67 -2.17
CA LYS A 668 20.24 -37.68 -3.38
C LYS A 668 19.41 -37.75 -4.65
N GLU A 669 18.34 -38.55 -4.65
CA GLU A 669 17.43 -38.68 -5.78
C GLU A 669 16.66 -37.38 -6.06
N MET A 670 16.04 -36.78 -5.04
CA MET A 670 15.29 -35.53 -5.15
C MET A 670 16.18 -34.33 -5.45
N SER A 671 17.36 -34.23 -4.83
CA SER A 671 18.34 -33.18 -5.12
C SER A 671 18.91 -33.30 -6.55
N GLY A 672 19.14 -34.53 -7.00
CA GLY A 672 19.48 -34.82 -8.40
C GLY A 672 18.37 -34.40 -9.35
N ASN A 673 17.09 -34.64 -9.01
CA ASN A 673 15.97 -34.21 -9.83
C ASN A 673 15.77 -32.69 -9.79
N LEU A 674 15.91 -32.05 -8.63
CA LEU A 674 15.93 -30.59 -8.49
C LEU A 674 16.97 -29.98 -9.41
N THR A 675 18.20 -30.51 -9.42
CA THR A 675 19.26 -30.05 -10.32
C THR A 675 18.87 -30.18 -11.79
N LYS A 676 18.24 -31.29 -12.19
CA LYS A 676 17.75 -31.50 -13.57
C LYS A 676 16.64 -30.52 -13.95
N GLU A 677 15.67 -30.28 -13.07
CA GLU A 677 14.59 -29.31 -13.32
C GLU A 677 15.11 -27.87 -13.34
N LEU A 678 16.09 -27.53 -12.50
CA LEU A 678 16.77 -26.23 -12.56
C LEU A 678 17.54 -26.03 -13.87
N GLN A 679 18.21 -27.07 -14.38
CA GLN A 679 18.84 -27.03 -15.71
C GLN A 679 17.82 -26.83 -16.84
N ARG A 680 16.61 -27.42 -16.72
CA ARG A 680 15.53 -27.18 -17.69
C ARG A 680 15.01 -25.75 -17.59
N LEU A 681 14.84 -25.23 -16.37
CA LEU A 681 14.46 -23.84 -16.13
C LEU A 681 15.51 -22.88 -16.71
N GLU A 682 16.80 -23.15 -16.51
CA GLU A 682 17.90 -22.37 -17.08
C GLU A 682 17.83 -22.35 -18.62
N LYS A 683 17.58 -23.50 -19.26
CA LYS A 683 17.36 -23.55 -20.71
C LYS A 683 16.16 -22.72 -21.18
N VAL A 684 15.08 -22.66 -20.38
CA VAL A 684 13.93 -21.79 -20.69
C VAL A 684 14.35 -20.32 -20.62
N PHE A 685 15.11 -19.92 -19.59
CA PHE A 685 15.66 -18.56 -19.51
C PHE A 685 16.59 -18.24 -20.69
N ASP A 686 17.50 -19.15 -21.04
CA ASP A 686 18.42 -18.94 -22.16
C ASP A 686 17.67 -18.83 -23.49
N SER A 687 16.67 -19.69 -23.73
CA SER A 687 15.81 -19.58 -24.91
C SER A 687 15.05 -18.26 -24.95
N CYS A 688 14.53 -17.78 -23.81
CA CYS A 688 13.87 -16.48 -23.72
C CYS A 688 14.85 -15.33 -24.00
N LYS A 689 16.07 -15.41 -23.47
CA LYS A 689 17.13 -14.42 -23.71
C LYS A 689 17.50 -14.35 -25.19
N THR A 690 17.70 -15.49 -25.85
CA THR A 690 18.01 -15.54 -27.29
C THR A 690 16.89 -14.92 -28.12
N ASN A 691 15.63 -15.21 -27.80
CA ASN A 691 14.48 -14.61 -28.48
C ASN A 691 14.43 -13.09 -28.27
N LEU A 692 14.65 -12.63 -27.04
CA LEU A 692 14.72 -11.21 -26.70
C LEU A 692 15.87 -10.51 -27.44
N GLU A 693 17.05 -11.13 -27.52
CA GLU A 693 18.22 -10.61 -28.24
C GLU A 693 17.96 -10.48 -29.75
N ILE A 694 17.28 -11.47 -30.36
CA ILE A 694 16.87 -11.39 -31.78
C ILE A 694 15.97 -10.18 -32.02
N GLU A 695 14.96 -9.97 -31.18
CA GLU A 695 14.04 -8.83 -31.30
C GLU A 695 14.73 -7.49 -31.02
N LEU A 696 15.57 -7.42 -29.99
CA LEU A 696 16.38 -6.24 -29.70
C LEU A 696 17.31 -5.88 -30.86
N ASN A 697 17.94 -6.86 -31.50
CA ASN A 697 18.81 -6.60 -32.67
C ASN A 697 18.02 -6.00 -33.85
N LYS A 698 16.75 -6.38 -34.05
CA LYS A 698 15.87 -5.71 -35.01
C LYS A 698 15.56 -4.29 -34.56
N GLY A 699 15.23 -4.11 -33.28
CA GLY A 699 14.97 -2.82 -32.67
C GLY A 699 16.15 -1.84 -32.80
N VAL A 700 17.38 -2.27 -32.53
CA VAL A 700 18.61 -1.46 -32.66
C VAL A 700 18.77 -1.00 -34.11
N LYS A 701 18.63 -1.91 -35.08
CA LYS A 701 18.72 -1.54 -36.51
C LYS A 701 17.69 -0.48 -36.91
N THR A 702 16.46 -0.58 -36.40
CA THR A 702 15.42 0.42 -36.66
C THR A 702 15.69 1.73 -35.90
N ALA A 703 16.08 1.66 -34.63
CA ALA A 703 16.38 2.81 -33.80
C ALA A 703 17.53 3.65 -34.37
N THR A 704 18.61 3.01 -34.83
CA THR A 704 19.73 3.68 -35.51
C THR A 704 19.26 4.45 -36.75
N LYS A 705 18.40 3.83 -37.58
CA LYS A 705 17.88 4.45 -38.81
C LYS A 705 16.97 5.64 -38.51
N GLU A 706 16.07 5.49 -37.55
CA GLU A 706 15.07 6.49 -37.19
C GLU A 706 15.57 7.50 -36.14
N CYS A 707 16.82 7.40 -35.69
CA CYS A 707 17.35 8.15 -34.54
C CYS A 707 17.14 9.66 -34.67
N LEU A 708 17.63 10.25 -35.76
CA LEU A 708 17.55 11.68 -36.01
C LEU A 708 16.10 12.13 -36.23
N GLU A 709 15.31 11.37 -37.00
CA GLU A 709 13.89 11.67 -37.21
C GLU A 709 13.11 11.67 -35.88
N ASN A 710 13.34 10.66 -35.03
CA ASN A 710 12.71 10.57 -33.71
C ASN A 710 13.14 11.71 -32.78
N ALA A 711 14.39 12.13 -32.83
CA ALA A 711 14.87 13.29 -32.09
C ALA A 711 14.24 14.59 -32.61
N GLU A 712 14.22 14.79 -33.92
CA GLU A 712 13.63 15.98 -34.57
C GLU A 712 12.14 16.12 -34.27
N ASN A 713 11.40 15.01 -34.22
CA ASN A 713 9.99 14.98 -33.85
C ASN A 713 9.70 15.58 -32.46
N ILE A 714 10.72 15.65 -31.59
CA ILE A 714 10.64 16.24 -30.25
C ILE A 714 11.36 17.58 -30.19
N LEU A 715 12.50 17.73 -30.86
CA LEU A 715 13.34 18.93 -30.78
C LEU A 715 12.93 20.04 -31.76
N LYS A 716 12.10 19.77 -32.78
CA LYS A 716 11.63 20.75 -33.76
C LYS A 716 10.10 20.92 -33.74
N PRO A 717 9.58 22.14 -33.96
CA PRO A 717 8.14 22.39 -34.06
C PRO A 717 7.56 21.84 -35.38
N LYS A 718 6.35 21.26 -35.32
CA LYS A 718 5.69 20.64 -36.50
C LYS A 718 5.10 21.65 -37.51
N ARG A 719 4.90 22.93 -37.14
CA ARG A 719 4.09 23.89 -37.92
C ARG A 719 4.60 25.34 -37.98
N LYS A 720 5.74 25.70 -37.37
CA LYS A 720 6.24 27.10 -37.32
C LYS A 720 7.62 27.22 -38.01
N LYS A 721 7.80 28.20 -38.91
CA LYS A 721 9.08 28.51 -39.58
C LYS A 721 10.10 29.21 -38.67
N ASP A 722 9.63 29.93 -37.64
CA ASP A 722 10.47 30.90 -36.92
C ASP A 722 10.88 30.49 -35.49
N TYR A 723 10.62 29.24 -35.05
CA TYR A 723 10.94 28.72 -33.71
C TYR A 723 10.42 29.55 -32.50
N ARG A 724 9.59 30.60 -32.73
CA ARG A 724 9.01 31.44 -31.67
C ARG A 724 8.19 30.58 -30.71
N GLY A 725 8.37 30.80 -29.41
CA GLY A 725 7.77 29.99 -28.32
C GLY A 725 8.45 28.64 -28.06
N TYR A 726 8.82 27.88 -29.10
CA TYR A 726 9.32 26.50 -28.96
C TYR A 726 10.68 26.35 -28.24
N HIS A 727 11.46 27.43 -28.16
CA HIS A 727 12.72 27.44 -27.41
C HIS A 727 12.51 27.18 -25.91
N LYS A 728 11.35 27.57 -25.35
CA LYS A 728 10.98 27.28 -23.95
C LYS A 728 10.85 25.77 -23.74
N THR A 729 10.18 25.06 -24.65
CA THR A 729 10.06 23.59 -24.66
C THR A 729 11.41 22.89 -24.71
N VAL A 730 12.30 23.28 -25.63
CA VAL A 730 13.63 22.65 -25.77
C VAL A 730 14.54 22.96 -24.59
N SER A 731 14.51 24.20 -24.09
CA SER A 731 15.21 24.58 -22.88
C SER A 731 14.73 23.76 -21.68
N ALA A 732 13.42 23.56 -21.56
CA ALA A 732 12.85 22.71 -20.53
C ALA A 732 13.30 21.26 -20.69
N LEU A 733 13.29 20.67 -21.89
CA LEU A 733 13.81 19.31 -22.14
C LEU A 733 15.27 19.16 -21.69
N VAL A 734 16.13 20.13 -22.02
CA VAL A 734 17.57 20.12 -21.70
C VAL A 734 17.84 20.20 -20.20
N ARG A 735 17.17 21.12 -19.50
CA ARG A 735 17.28 21.23 -18.03
C ARG A 735 16.82 19.98 -17.30
N ASN A 736 16.01 19.17 -17.98
CA ASN A 736 15.27 18.07 -17.40
C ASN A 736 15.69 16.69 -17.93
N ASP A 737 16.90 16.58 -18.48
CA ASP A 737 17.49 15.33 -18.96
C ASP A 737 16.62 14.61 -20.00
N GLY A 738 15.97 15.38 -20.87
CA GLY A 738 15.21 14.89 -22.01
C GLY A 738 13.70 14.81 -21.81
N THR A 739 13.15 15.26 -20.68
CA THR A 739 11.72 15.12 -20.38
C THR A 739 11.04 16.46 -20.10
N TYR A 740 9.91 16.72 -20.76
CA TYR A 740 9.09 17.91 -20.58
C TYR A 740 7.60 17.54 -20.66
N LYS A 741 6.72 18.23 -19.92
CA LYS A 741 5.27 18.05 -20.02
C LYS A 741 4.63 19.38 -20.40
N SER A 742 3.84 19.39 -21.47
CA SER A 742 3.03 20.56 -21.84
C SER A 742 1.79 20.69 -20.95
N LYS A 743 1.11 21.84 -21.01
CA LYS A 743 -0.13 22.14 -20.25
C LYS A 743 -1.31 21.25 -20.60
N ASN A 744 -1.33 20.76 -21.83
CA ASN A 744 -2.32 19.76 -22.28
C ASN A 744 -2.03 18.37 -21.71
N GLY A 745 -0.98 18.27 -20.87
CA GLY A 745 -0.49 17.07 -20.24
C GLY A 745 0.24 16.12 -21.19
N GLU A 746 0.67 16.61 -22.36
CA GLU A 746 1.48 15.82 -23.27
C GLU A 746 2.91 15.75 -22.74
N VAL A 747 3.37 14.53 -22.50
CA VAL A 747 4.75 14.27 -22.08
C VAL A 747 5.62 14.13 -23.33
N HIS A 748 6.55 15.05 -23.50
CA HIS A 748 7.64 14.99 -24.45
C HIS A 748 8.84 14.36 -23.75
N ASP A 749 9.20 13.15 -24.15
CA ASP A 749 10.33 12.41 -23.57
C ASP A 749 11.24 11.96 -24.71
N LEU A 750 12.37 12.66 -24.85
CA LEU A 750 13.35 12.39 -25.90
C LEU A 750 13.94 10.99 -25.75
N ASN A 751 14.30 10.59 -24.53
CA ASN A 751 14.93 9.29 -24.27
C ASN A 751 13.95 8.15 -24.59
N SER A 752 12.71 8.25 -24.12
CA SER A 752 11.65 7.27 -24.41
C SER A 752 11.29 7.25 -25.89
N LYS A 753 11.28 8.41 -26.56
CA LYS A 753 11.02 8.50 -28.01
C LYS A 753 12.14 7.84 -28.83
N LEU A 754 13.40 8.05 -28.46
CA LEU A 754 14.56 7.37 -29.05
C LEU A 754 14.53 5.86 -28.78
N ALA A 755 14.09 5.44 -27.59
CA ALA A 755 13.93 4.03 -27.22
C ALA A 755 12.71 3.37 -27.88
N SER A 756 11.73 4.15 -28.37
CA SER A 756 10.45 3.62 -28.86
C SER A 756 10.54 2.54 -29.94
N PRO A 757 11.51 2.57 -30.88
CA PRO A 757 11.69 1.48 -31.83
C PRO A 757 12.15 0.19 -31.16
N LEU A 758 12.95 0.24 -30.09
CA LEU A 758 13.34 -0.94 -29.31
C LEU A 758 12.12 -1.59 -28.64
N TYR A 759 11.33 -0.78 -27.92
CA TYR A 759 10.12 -1.24 -27.24
C TYR A 759 9.13 -1.92 -28.19
N LYS A 760 8.95 -1.37 -29.40
CA LYS A 760 8.06 -1.94 -30.43
C LYS A 760 8.36 -3.40 -30.77
N PHE A 761 9.64 -3.82 -30.76
CA PHE A 761 10.02 -5.21 -31.02
C PHE A 761 10.06 -6.06 -29.74
N VAL A 762 10.38 -5.45 -28.60
CA VAL A 762 10.53 -6.17 -27.33
C VAL A 762 9.19 -6.51 -26.68
N ASP A 763 8.18 -5.66 -26.79
CA ASP A 763 6.92 -5.76 -26.03
C ASP A 763 6.27 -7.16 -26.14
N GLU A 764 6.18 -7.73 -27.35
CA GLU A 764 5.57 -9.05 -27.56
C GLU A 764 6.40 -10.19 -26.95
N SER A 765 7.72 -10.16 -27.17
CA SER A 765 8.66 -11.16 -26.64
C SER A 765 8.66 -11.11 -25.10
N PHE A 766 8.73 -9.90 -24.54
CA PHE A 766 8.76 -9.65 -23.11
C PHE A 766 7.45 -10.08 -22.42
N ASN A 767 6.29 -9.79 -23.03
CA ASN A 767 5.00 -10.27 -22.55
C ASN A 767 4.90 -11.80 -22.59
N THR A 768 5.48 -12.43 -23.60
CA THR A 768 5.50 -13.88 -23.73
C THR A 768 6.41 -14.55 -22.70
N THR A 769 7.57 -13.97 -22.42
CA THR A 769 8.52 -14.48 -21.42
C THR A 769 8.00 -14.36 -19.99
N PHE A 770 7.46 -13.20 -19.62
CA PHE A 770 7.04 -12.88 -18.25
C PHE A 770 5.54 -12.98 -18.00
N ARG A 771 4.83 -13.91 -18.69
CA ARG A 771 3.39 -14.09 -18.50
C ARG A 771 3.03 -14.30 -17.03
N VAL A 772 2.33 -13.32 -16.45
CA VAL A 772 1.99 -13.27 -15.02
C VAL A 772 0.83 -14.23 -14.68
N TYR A 773 -0.12 -14.42 -15.61
CA TYR A 773 -1.42 -15.05 -15.30
C TYR A 773 -1.56 -16.49 -15.82
N HIS A 774 -0.87 -16.88 -16.90
CA HIS A 774 -0.95 -18.24 -17.46
C HIS A 774 0.42 -18.76 -17.88
N GLY A 775 0.89 -19.80 -17.18
CA GLY A 775 2.13 -20.49 -17.53
C GLY A 775 1.89 -21.56 -18.59
N THR A 776 2.56 -21.46 -19.73
CA THR A 776 2.73 -22.61 -20.64
C THR A 776 4.07 -23.28 -20.34
N ARG A 777 4.31 -24.52 -20.81
CA ARG A 777 5.58 -25.24 -20.58
C ARG A 777 6.84 -24.46 -20.99
N ASN A 778 6.69 -23.45 -21.86
CA ASN A 778 7.80 -22.64 -22.38
C ASN A 778 7.95 -21.27 -21.70
N THR A 779 7.17 -20.99 -20.65
CA THR A 779 7.25 -19.74 -19.88
C THR A 779 8.00 -19.95 -18.57
N ILE A 780 8.58 -18.88 -18.01
CA ILE A 780 9.23 -18.95 -16.68
C ILE A 780 8.24 -19.49 -15.63
N LYS A 781 7.01 -18.94 -15.58
CA LYS A 781 5.96 -19.38 -14.66
C LYS A 781 5.58 -20.85 -14.83
N GLY A 782 5.41 -21.30 -16.08
CA GLY A 782 5.11 -22.71 -16.34
C GLY A 782 6.26 -23.65 -15.96
N ALA A 783 7.51 -23.24 -16.19
CA ALA A 783 8.68 -24.01 -15.76
C ALA A 783 8.79 -24.07 -14.22
N LEU A 784 8.51 -22.98 -13.50
CA LEU A 784 8.41 -22.98 -12.03
C LEU A 784 7.31 -23.93 -11.52
N ASN A 785 6.14 -23.94 -12.18
CA ASN A 785 5.04 -24.87 -11.84
C ASN A 785 5.41 -26.34 -12.11
N VAL A 786 6.16 -26.61 -13.18
CA VAL A 786 6.69 -27.96 -13.46
C VAL A 786 7.66 -28.38 -12.36
N LEU A 787 8.52 -27.49 -11.88
CA LEU A 787 9.43 -27.75 -10.77
C LEU A 787 8.65 -28.12 -9.49
N LEU A 788 7.59 -27.36 -9.15
CA LEU A 788 6.70 -27.67 -8.01
C LEU A 788 6.05 -29.06 -8.09
N THR A 789 5.86 -29.58 -9.30
CA THR A 789 5.19 -30.86 -9.51
C THR A 789 6.18 -32.02 -9.58
N ASN A 790 7.26 -31.87 -10.34
CA ASN A 790 8.18 -32.97 -10.66
C ASN A 790 9.10 -33.31 -9.49
N VAL A 791 9.63 -32.31 -8.77
CA VAL A 791 10.61 -32.57 -7.70
C VAL A 791 9.96 -33.31 -6.52
N PRO A 792 8.79 -32.90 -6.00
CA PRO A 792 8.19 -33.62 -4.87
C PRO A 792 7.71 -35.02 -5.23
N ASN A 793 7.33 -35.27 -6.49
CA ASN A 793 6.83 -36.57 -6.96
C ASN A 793 7.95 -37.50 -7.46
N THR A 794 9.21 -37.26 -7.07
CA THR A 794 10.36 -38.06 -7.56
C THR A 794 10.37 -39.48 -7.00
N SER A 795 9.86 -39.70 -5.78
CA SER A 795 9.97 -40.99 -5.09
C SER A 795 8.68 -41.35 -4.36
N ASP A 796 8.07 -42.48 -4.71
CA ASP A 796 6.86 -42.99 -4.04
C ASP A 796 7.12 -43.46 -2.60
N LYS A 797 8.39 -43.53 -2.20
CA LYS A 797 8.84 -43.99 -0.88
C LYS A 797 8.80 -42.89 0.18
N ILE A 798 8.60 -41.63 -0.22
CA ILE A 798 8.50 -40.52 0.74
C ILE A 798 7.19 -40.61 1.52
N THR A 799 7.26 -40.35 2.83
CA THR A 799 6.05 -40.34 3.65
C THR A 799 5.13 -39.17 3.27
N PRO A 800 3.80 -39.32 3.34
CA PRO A 800 2.86 -38.27 2.96
C PRO A 800 3.10 -36.93 3.70
N LEU A 801 3.46 -36.97 4.99
CA LEU A 801 3.72 -35.78 5.79
C LEU A 801 5.00 -35.02 5.38
N ARG A 802 6.09 -35.75 5.07
CA ARG A 802 7.31 -35.14 4.51
C ARG A 802 7.03 -34.53 3.14
N LEU A 803 6.18 -35.17 2.33
CA LEU A 803 5.78 -34.65 1.02
C LEU A 803 4.97 -33.35 1.12
N VAL A 804 4.05 -33.27 2.09
CA VAL A 804 3.28 -32.04 2.37
C VAL A 804 4.23 -30.89 2.75
N PHE A 805 5.20 -31.15 3.63
CA PHE A 805 6.20 -30.15 4.00
C PHE A 805 6.96 -29.63 2.77
N ILE A 806 7.53 -30.52 1.96
CA ILE A 806 8.31 -30.13 0.76
C ILE A 806 7.44 -29.29 -0.20
N LYS A 807 6.25 -29.78 -0.55
CA LYS A 807 5.33 -29.06 -1.46
C LYS A 807 4.98 -27.67 -0.94
N SER A 808 4.73 -27.57 0.36
CA SER A 808 4.33 -26.30 1.00
C SER A 808 5.48 -25.29 1.05
N GLN A 809 6.68 -25.73 1.46
CA GLN A 809 7.84 -24.84 1.51
C GLN A 809 8.25 -24.39 0.10
N PHE A 810 8.24 -25.30 -0.88
CA PHE A 810 8.57 -24.94 -2.26
C PHE A 810 7.56 -23.93 -2.86
N LYS A 811 6.27 -24.09 -2.57
CA LYS A 811 5.24 -23.11 -2.96
C LYS A 811 5.52 -21.74 -2.34
N GLY A 812 5.94 -21.69 -1.07
CA GLY A 812 6.35 -20.45 -0.39
C GLY A 812 7.52 -19.76 -1.07
N VAL A 813 8.58 -20.51 -1.41
CA VAL A 813 9.76 -19.98 -2.14
C VAL A 813 9.35 -19.37 -3.49
N ILE A 814 8.51 -20.08 -4.26
CA ILE A 814 8.06 -19.59 -5.56
C ILE A 814 7.15 -18.37 -5.43
N ALA A 815 6.25 -18.33 -4.45
CA ALA A 815 5.40 -17.15 -4.22
C ALA A 815 6.23 -15.90 -3.86
N SER A 816 7.32 -16.06 -3.09
CA SER A 816 8.28 -14.98 -2.83
C SER A 816 9.01 -14.55 -4.11
N LEU A 817 9.50 -15.51 -4.91
CA LEU A 817 10.19 -15.25 -6.17
C LEU A 817 9.30 -14.56 -7.20
N GLU A 818 8.02 -14.88 -7.29
CA GLU A 818 7.09 -14.22 -8.22
C GLU A 818 7.04 -12.71 -7.96
N LYS A 819 7.03 -12.26 -6.69
CA LYS A 819 7.05 -10.83 -6.34
C LYS A 819 8.37 -10.17 -6.77
N GLU A 820 9.49 -10.84 -6.57
CA GLU A 820 10.82 -10.31 -6.92
C GLU A 820 11.06 -10.29 -8.44
N ILE A 821 10.54 -11.27 -9.18
CA ILE A 821 10.58 -11.31 -10.64
C ILE A 821 9.82 -10.12 -11.22
N ILE A 822 8.64 -9.78 -10.67
CA ILE A 822 7.86 -8.61 -11.12
C ILE A 822 8.65 -7.31 -10.93
N GLU A 823 9.26 -7.11 -9.76
CA GLU A 823 10.05 -5.90 -9.49
C GLU A 823 11.27 -5.79 -10.42
N ARG A 824 12.01 -6.90 -10.62
CA ARG A 824 13.18 -6.90 -11.51
C ARG A 824 12.81 -6.76 -12.99
N LYS A 825 11.66 -7.31 -13.39
CA LYS A 825 11.10 -7.12 -14.74
C LYS A 825 10.96 -5.64 -15.08
N LYS A 826 10.48 -4.84 -14.12
CA LYS A 826 10.34 -3.37 -14.27
C LYS A 826 11.67 -2.67 -14.50
N ASN A 827 12.68 -3.01 -13.70
CA ASN A 827 14.01 -2.41 -13.83
C ASN A 827 14.64 -2.76 -15.18
N MET A 828 14.47 -4.01 -15.62
CA MET A 828 14.96 -4.47 -16.91
C MET A 828 14.22 -3.83 -18.09
N TYR A 829 12.90 -3.62 -18.02
CA TYR A 829 12.17 -2.96 -19.10
C TYR A 829 12.62 -1.51 -19.26
N ASN A 830 12.70 -0.76 -18.17
CA ASN A 830 13.10 0.65 -18.15
C ASN A 830 14.62 0.85 -18.33
N SER A 831 15.41 -0.20 -18.50
CA SER A 831 16.86 -0.05 -18.68
C SER A 831 17.20 0.55 -20.05
N LEU A 832 16.31 0.45 -21.04
CA LEU A 832 16.56 0.96 -22.40
C LEU A 832 16.63 2.48 -22.43
N ASP A 833 15.62 3.17 -21.90
CA ASP A 833 15.57 4.63 -21.84
C ASP A 833 16.57 5.19 -20.83
N LEU A 834 16.80 4.52 -19.70
CA LEU A 834 17.84 4.90 -18.74
C LEU A 834 19.25 4.80 -19.34
N SER A 835 19.53 3.76 -20.12
CA SER A 835 20.81 3.62 -20.82
C SER A 835 21.01 4.72 -21.86
N ILE A 836 19.98 5.01 -22.67
CA ILE A 836 20.02 6.12 -23.64
C ILE A 836 20.22 7.47 -22.93
N GLN A 837 19.49 7.72 -21.85
CA GLN A 837 19.64 8.94 -21.05
C GLN A 837 21.06 9.09 -20.51
N LYS A 838 21.67 8.00 -20.02
CA LYS A 838 23.05 8.00 -19.51
C LYS A 838 24.06 8.38 -20.59
N GLU A 839 23.89 7.87 -21.82
CA GLU A 839 24.76 8.23 -22.96
C GLU A 839 24.57 9.69 -23.41
N LEU A 840 23.36 10.23 -23.26
CA LEU A 840 23.02 11.61 -23.60
C LEU A 840 23.27 12.62 -22.46
N ALA A 841 23.55 12.16 -21.23
CA ALA A 841 23.80 13.04 -20.08
C ALA A 841 24.82 14.16 -20.35
N PRO A 842 25.97 13.90 -21.04
CA PRO A 842 26.91 14.97 -21.35
C PRO A 842 26.33 16.07 -22.24
N VAL A 843 25.51 15.73 -23.25
CA VAL A 843 24.93 16.74 -24.15
C VAL A 843 23.81 17.53 -23.48
N TYR A 844 23.07 16.91 -22.54
CA TYR A 844 22.14 17.66 -21.68
C TYR A 844 22.91 18.68 -20.83
N GLU A 845 24.01 18.27 -20.19
CA GLU A 845 24.82 19.15 -19.35
C GLU A 845 25.42 20.32 -20.13
N ASP A 846 26.02 20.05 -21.29
CA ASP A 846 26.61 21.09 -22.14
C ASP A 846 25.53 22.06 -22.65
N ALA A 847 24.36 21.55 -23.02
CA ALA A 847 23.26 22.37 -23.54
C ALA A 847 22.62 23.28 -22.48
N ARG A 848 22.69 22.93 -21.18
CA ARG A 848 22.18 23.78 -20.07
C ARG A 848 22.91 25.11 -19.97
N ASN A 849 24.17 25.16 -20.41
CA ASN A 849 25.02 26.35 -20.33
C ASN A 849 24.81 27.33 -21.50
N ILE A 850 23.92 27.03 -22.44
CA ILE A 850 23.68 27.84 -23.64
C ILE A 850 22.58 28.85 -23.38
N THR A 851 22.85 30.13 -23.65
CA THR A 851 21.89 31.24 -23.54
C THR A 851 21.94 32.13 -24.78
N GLY A 852 20.93 33.02 -24.92
CA GLY A 852 20.88 34.07 -25.94
C GLY A 852 20.15 33.72 -27.25
N SER A 853 20.13 34.67 -28.19
CA SER A 853 19.28 34.66 -29.40
C SER A 853 19.54 33.52 -30.40
N LYS A 854 20.67 32.81 -30.28
CA LYS A 854 21.02 31.63 -31.12
C LYS A 854 20.86 30.29 -30.38
N PHE A 855 20.18 30.27 -29.23
CA PHE A 855 19.98 29.08 -28.39
C PHE A 855 19.51 27.86 -29.20
N MET A 856 18.39 28.00 -29.92
CA MET A 856 17.78 26.89 -30.66
C MET A 856 18.72 26.26 -31.69
N THR A 857 19.36 27.08 -32.52
CA THR A 857 20.28 26.58 -33.55
C THR A 857 21.49 25.87 -32.93
N LYS A 858 22.06 26.42 -31.85
CA LYS A 858 23.20 25.81 -31.15
C LYS A 858 22.83 24.46 -30.53
N VAL A 859 21.73 24.41 -29.76
CA VAL A 859 21.26 23.19 -29.10
C VAL A 859 20.92 22.11 -30.13
N LEU A 860 20.14 22.45 -31.17
CA LEU A 860 19.80 21.50 -32.23
C LEU A 860 21.06 20.94 -32.91
N THR A 861 22.02 21.80 -33.25
CA THR A 861 23.28 21.36 -33.88
C THR A 861 24.07 20.42 -32.97
N MET A 862 24.12 20.72 -31.66
CA MET A 862 24.80 19.87 -30.68
C MET A 862 24.14 18.50 -30.52
N PHE A 863 22.81 18.46 -30.38
CA PHE A 863 22.08 17.19 -30.29
C PHE A 863 22.21 16.38 -31.57
N THR A 864 22.04 16.98 -32.74
CA THR A 864 22.19 16.28 -34.03
C THR A 864 23.58 15.69 -34.18
N LYS A 865 24.64 16.48 -33.95
CA LYS A 865 26.03 16.01 -34.04
C LYS A 865 26.29 14.85 -33.06
N ARG A 866 25.87 15.02 -31.80
CA ARG A 866 26.09 14.00 -30.78
C ARG A 866 25.33 12.70 -31.07
N LEU A 867 24.09 12.80 -31.55
CA LEU A 867 23.28 11.64 -31.92
C LEU A 867 23.85 10.92 -33.15
N GLU A 868 24.41 11.64 -34.13
CA GLU A 868 25.10 11.03 -35.28
C GLU A 868 26.33 10.23 -34.85
N GLU A 869 27.11 10.75 -33.90
CA GLU A 869 28.30 10.08 -33.35
C GLU A 869 27.93 8.86 -32.49
N LEU A 870 26.87 8.96 -31.68
CA LEU A 870 26.56 7.96 -30.66
C LEU A 870 25.55 6.89 -31.08
N LYS A 871 24.69 7.13 -32.09
CA LYS A 871 23.50 6.29 -32.35
C LYS A 871 23.79 4.78 -32.33
N ASP A 872 24.86 4.32 -32.97
CA ASP A 872 25.19 2.89 -33.04
C ASP A 872 25.58 2.34 -31.67
N LEU A 873 26.49 3.02 -30.97
CA LEU A 873 26.96 2.61 -29.63
C LEU A 873 25.85 2.74 -28.58
N MET A 874 25.07 3.82 -28.63
CA MET A 874 24.02 4.12 -27.66
C MET A 874 22.92 3.06 -27.65
N PHE A 875 22.42 2.65 -28.82
CA PHE A 875 21.39 1.62 -28.89
C PHE A 875 21.96 0.22 -28.61
N GLU A 876 23.22 -0.04 -28.98
CA GLU A 876 23.91 -1.28 -28.64
C GLU A 876 24.12 -1.42 -27.13
N ASN A 877 24.54 -0.35 -26.45
CA ASN A 877 24.65 -0.29 -24.99
C ASN A 877 23.30 -0.50 -24.31
N ALA A 878 22.23 0.13 -24.82
CA ALA A 878 20.88 -0.07 -24.29
C ALA A 878 20.41 -1.52 -24.38
N LYS A 879 20.64 -2.17 -25.53
CA LYS A 879 20.40 -3.62 -25.71
C LYS A 879 21.18 -4.44 -24.68
N ASN A 880 22.48 -4.19 -24.58
CA ASN A 880 23.38 -4.97 -23.73
C ASN A 880 23.02 -4.83 -22.25
N GLU A 881 22.60 -3.63 -21.81
CA GLU A 881 22.13 -3.39 -20.45
C GLU A 881 20.87 -4.22 -20.13
N MET A 882 19.87 -4.24 -21.01
CA MET A 882 18.66 -5.06 -20.82
C MET A 882 18.99 -6.56 -20.76
N LEU A 883 19.87 -7.06 -21.65
CA LEU A 883 20.29 -8.46 -21.65
C LEU A 883 21.14 -8.83 -20.41
N HIS A 884 21.89 -7.87 -19.88
CA HIS A 884 22.65 -8.01 -18.65
C HIS A 884 21.71 -8.13 -17.44
N GLU A 885 20.71 -7.26 -17.33
CA GLU A 885 19.68 -7.33 -16.29
C GLU A 885 18.88 -8.65 -16.38
N PHE A 886 18.58 -9.13 -17.58
CA PHE A 886 17.96 -10.45 -17.77
C PHE A 886 18.84 -11.59 -17.22
N THR A 887 20.16 -11.51 -17.43
CA THR A 887 21.11 -12.52 -16.95
C THR A 887 21.20 -12.50 -15.42
N LYS A 888 21.27 -11.30 -14.82
CA LYS A 888 21.20 -11.14 -13.35
C LYS A 888 19.92 -11.75 -12.76
N LEU A 889 18.78 -11.58 -13.45
CA LEU A 889 17.52 -12.19 -13.02
C LEU A 889 17.59 -13.72 -13.08
N LYS A 890 18.08 -14.29 -14.19
CA LYS A 890 18.27 -15.74 -14.34
C LYS A 890 19.11 -16.31 -13.21
N ASP A 891 20.30 -15.75 -13.00
CA ASP A 891 21.26 -16.26 -12.01
C ASP A 891 20.70 -16.17 -10.59
N TYR A 892 20.00 -15.07 -10.28
CA TYR A 892 19.32 -14.89 -9.01
C TYR A 892 18.23 -15.94 -8.76
N VAL A 893 17.34 -16.17 -9.74
CA VAL A 893 16.24 -17.14 -9.63
C VAL A 893 16.80 -18.56 -9.45
N ILE A 894 17.76 -18.97 -10.28
CA ILE A 894 18.36 -20.31 -10.20
C ILE A 894 19.10 -20.50 -8.88
N SER A 895 19.89 -19.52 -8.45
CA SER A 895 20.65 -19.59 -7.19
C SER A 895 19.74 -19.66 -5.97
N LYS A 896 18.70 -18.81 -5.90
CA LYS A 896 17.74 -18.78 -4.80
C LYS A 896 16.94 -20.08 -4.71
N LEU A 897 16.39 -20.56 -5.83
CA LEU A 897 15.70 -21.85 -5.88
C LEU A 897 16.60 -22.99 -5.43
N LYS A 898 17.83 -23.08 -5.96
CA LYS A 898 18.78 -24.13 -5.59
C LYS A 898 19.08 -24.10 -4.09
N SER A 899 19.45 -22.93 -3.56
CA SER A 899 19.84 -22.78 -2.16
C SER A 899 18.70 -23.11 -1.20
N GLU A 900 17.54 -22.46 -1.35
CA GLU A 900 16.43 -22.61 -0.41
C GLU A 900 15.75 -23.97 -0.54
N MET A 901 15.49 -24.46 -1.76
CA MET A 901 14.83 -25.76 -1.93
C MET A 901 15.72 -26.92 -1.49
N GLU A 902 17.04 -26.85 -1.72
CA GLU A 902 17.96 -27.87 -1.23
C GLU A 902 18.04 -27.86 0.31
N GLN A 903 18.01 -26.68 0.95
CA GLN A 903 17.90 -26.58 2.41
C GLN A 903 16.61 -27.22 2.93
N TYR A 904 15.47 -26.95 2.30
CA TYR A 904 14.20 -27.59 2.68
C TYR A 904 14.21 -29.09 2.43
N LEU A 905 14.84 -29.60 1.35
CA LEU A 905 15.00 -31.03 1.15
C LEU A 905 15.89 -31.67 2.22
N LYS A 906 16.99 -31.00 2.61
CA LYS A 906 17.87 -31.46 3.69
C LYS A 906 17.09 -31.56 5.00
N LEU A 907 16.33 -30.52 5.34
CA LEU A 907 15.50 -30.49 6.55
C LEU A 907 14.37 -31.52 6.49
N ALA A 908 13.67 -31.62 5.37
CA ALA A 908 12.56 -32.56 5.17
C ALA A 908 12.97 -34.02 5.27
N LEU A 909 14.23 -34.35 5.04
CA LEU A 909 14.77 -35.72 4.99
C LEU A 909 15.79 -36.01 6.09
N SER A 910 16.16 -35.02 6.90
CA SER A 910 16.90 -35.25 8.14
C SER A 910 16.05 -36.07 9.11
N GLN A 911 16.74 -36.80 9.98
CA GLN A 911 16.08 -37.45 11.11
C GLN A 911 15.93 -36.46 12.25
N PHE A 912 14.89 -36.66 13.06
CA PHE A 912 14.82 -35.96 14.34
C PHE A 912 15.99 -36.45 15.20
N PRO A 913 16.76 -35.55 15.82
CA PRO A 913 17.83 -35.92 16.75
C PRO A 913 17.36 -36.91 17.82
N GLU A 914 18.14 -37.96 18.10
CA GLU A 914 17.83 -38.90 19.19
C GLU A 914 17.87 -38.22 20.57
N SER A 915 18.57 -37.07 20.67
CA SER A 915 18.62 -36.22 21.87
C SER A 915 17.33 -35.41 22.12
N LEU A 916 16.42 -35.33 21.14
CA LEU A 916 15.08 -34.74 21.29
C LEU A 916 14.13 -35.76 21.93
N ASP A 917 14.50 -36.31 23.08
CA ASP A 917 13.64 -37.20 23.86
C ASP A 917 13.01 -36.42 25.01
N LEU A 918 11.77 -36.00 24.80
CA LEU A 918 10.88 -35.46 25.84
C LEU A 918 9.50 -36.10 25.65
N PRO A 919 8.93 -36.75 26.69
CA PRO A 919 7.54 -37.15 26.68
C PRO A 919 6.67 -35.88 26.69
N GLY A 920 6.25 -35.41 25.51
CA GLY A 920 5.43 -34.20 25.37
C GLY A 920 5.45 -33.48 24.03
N LEU A 921 6.31 -33.85 23.08
CA LEU A 921 6.31 -33.34 21.70
C LEU A 921 5.18 -33.96 20.85
N ASP A 922 3.95 -33.83 21.32
CA ASP A 922 2.76 -34.18 20.55
C ASP A 922 2.21 -32.93 19.84
N PHE A 923 2.20 -33.01 18.50
CA PHE A 923 1.63 -32.01 17.60
C PHE A 923 0.43 -32.56 16.82
N GLN A 924 -0.12 -33.72 17.22
CA GLN A 924 -1.24 -34.36 16.51
C GLN A 924 -2.48 -33.49 16.53
N GLU A 925 -2.75 -32.82 17.64
CA GLU A 925 -3.88 -31.90 17.76
C GLU A 925 -3.73 -30.70 16.82
N GLU A 926 -2.54 -30.09 16.75
CA GLU A 926 -2.22 -29.05 15.77
C GLU A 926 -2.43 -29.54 14.33
N LEU A 927 -1.96 -30.74 13.99
CA LEU A 927 -2.13 -31.30 12.65
C LEU A 927 -3.60 -31.59 12.32
N LYS A 928 -4.38 -32.11 13.27
CA LYS A 928 -5.82 -32.34 13.09
C LYS A 928 -6.55 -31.04 12.80
N LYS A 929 -6.28 -29.99 13.59
CA LYS A 929 -6.84 -28.65 13.36
C LYS A 929 -6.43 -28.09 12.00
N MET A 930 -5.16 -28.28 11.61
CA MET A 930 -4.67 -27.80 10.31
C MET A 930 -5.34 -28.49 9.12
N LYS A 931 -5.65 -29.79 9.23
CA LYS A 931 -6.41 -30.52 8.20
C LYS A 931 -7.85 -30.00 8.06
N ILE A 932 -8.49 -29.64 9.17
CA ILE A 932 -9.84 -29.04 9.16
C ILE A 932 -9.81 -27.71 8.41
N ILE A 933 -8.88 -26.82 8.79
CA ILE A 933 -8.71 -25.51 8.14
C ILE A 933 -8.43 -25.66 6.63
N CYS A 934 -7.59 -26.61 6.23
CA CYS A 934 -7.34 -26.87 4.81
C CYS A 934 -8.58 -27.36 4.08
N ASN A 935 -9.39 -28.25 4.67
CA ASN A 935 -10.63 -28.70 4.05
C ASN A 935 -11.65 -27.55 3.93
N ASP A 936 -11.72 -26.69 4.95
CA ASP A 936 -12.56 -25.50 4.92
C ASP A 936 -12.13 -24.59 3.77
N LEU A 937 -10.83 -24.34 3.58
CA LEU A 937 -10.35 -23.55 2.44
C LEU A 937 -10.27 -24.33 1.10
N GLU A 938 -10.81 -25.54 1.03
CA GLU A 938 -10.77 -26.41 -0.16
C GLU A 938 -9.34 -26.69 -0.69
N LEU A 939 -8.36 -26.63 0.22
CA LEU A 939 -6.94 -26.88 -0.08
C LEU A 939 -6.64 -28.38 -0.17
N THR A 940 -6.25 -28.83 -1.35
CA THR A 940 -5.93 -30.25 -1.65
C THR A 940 -4.53 -30.70 -1.18
N ILE A 941 -3.96 -30.02 -0.18
CA ILE A 941 -2.58 -30.24 0.28
C ILE A 941 -2.42 -31.64 0.91
N PHE A 942 -3.41 -32.09 1.68
CA PHE A 942 -3.40 -33.38 2.38
C PHE A 942 -4.02 -34.54 1.58
N THR A 943 -4.69 -34.24 0.47
CA THR A 943 -5.31 -35.26 -0.38
C THR A 943 -4.30 -35.82 -1.36
N GLN A 944 -3.94 -37.11 -1.21
CA GLN A 944 -3.29 -37.85 -2.28
C GLN A 944 -4.29 -38.00 -3.44
N ARG A 945 -4.11 -37.28 -4.56
CA ARG A 945 -4.73 -37.74 -5.80
C ARG A 945 -3.98 -38.97 -6.29
N SER A 946 -4.65 -40.11 -6.23
CA SER A 946 -4.68 -41.01 -7.38
C SER A 946 -4.74 -40.15 -8.65
N MET A 947 -3.68 -40.21 -9.47
CA MET A 947 -3.62 -39.53 -10.75
C MET A 947 -4.94 -39.71 -11.52
N PRO A 948 -5.50 -38.66 -12.14
CA PRO A 948 -6.36 -38.90 -13.29
C PRO A 948 -5.50 -39.65 -14.30
N ARG A 949 -5.92 -40.86 -14.70
CA ARG A 949 -5.36 -41.49 -15.90
C ARG A 949 -5.63 -40.52 -17.05
N ILE A 950 -4.58 -39.86 -17.53
CA ILE A 950 -4.57 -39.16 -18.82
C ILE A 950 -4.67 -40.22 -19.91
#